data_AF-A0A1I0F474-F1
#
_entry.id   AF-A0A1I0F474-F1
#
_cell.length_a   1.000
_cell.length_b   1.000
_cell.length_c   1.000
_cell.angle_alpha   90.00
_cell.angle_beta   90.00
_cell.angle_gamma   90.00
#
_symmetry.space_group_name_H-M   'P 1'
#
loop_
_entity.id
_entity.type
_entity.pdbx_description
1 polymer ?
#
loop_
_entity_poly.entity_id
_entity_poly.type
_entity_poly.pdbx_seq_one_letter_code
_entity_poly.pdbx_strand_id
1 'polypeptide(L)'
;MISRKWIIYSLLTVATLLSWYNTVVLADGVDVIAAKRDLFGTVDLSVGSSEYVVTENFDNGKGIFRIQTYRPVIGNEEIQFYFEINDSHVDPDNDQIRIRLDLNHDHANTPNIDKAIVIYRQLSGAATNRVRVADLNLVGEPVNNAVDLPSGQWMIDDGSDAGDTTWIAEVKVTAADLGFGYIPSIIGLHIRVLTNNESPTAGVFPPGISSAAIASWANLKTRNPINYALVLDRSGSMEDSIDGSTKNFERWNSAIIASEIFSQLYFAMRSPYFNDKIGVVTYTTASGGFFSCSGATPQSSLIGGSLQNLSSISVDGFVTSTLGSLQPTGCTPIKDGLNTAFAGLDDGDAERIALLLSDGFHNVPSTNYDATPYVFPGSLTQSDFEVNTVVLENEPDTGADTNLMQDISNDFGGFASAYINAVSKEELVAAFVENLFGHLYLNQTQFNGTAQFTVNNNEPRLVVMLVWHSTVASDRGFRLQRPDNSIIDTTDSSYHHFRDTTLGYELAYYVVDNPPAGTWQSIGLVSNTAEVADNNLAIFDPTIYAQFNAKRQGQDILLQVSLQENGKPITEPDAEVTMGVERPDEGLGTFASTFTSKCQSVPPNIPPIINVRDIISGKNPPAGNIVITSQPAGSTSFATTTTVNPNTTSMAAVTNGDQNRLTDTLPPHMIKVQRLLEICEKDGFNRSENNLKLYDDGSHGDATAGDGIFSLLYQDADKEGTYNFAFLAKGKAPSGSEFTRQKNLSYHKSVIVDSTTTAFDSRVISVTDKLVHKEYYIVPMDNKHEYLGPGHAPEVKFFVTGAIPIGQTIDYNNGFYSQVVAYDPAAGEPIVTPVVQGTPIQGKCDVQCPLPNWIWWLIAVLTLIILLLFRLCMLRKNKP
;
A
#
# COMPACT_ATOMS: atom_id res chain seq x y z
N MET A 1 18.25 -18.29 -60.84
CA MET A 1 19.06 -17.97 -59.63
C MET A 1 19.21 -16.47 -59.31
N ILE A 2 18.72 -15.52 -60.14
CA ILE A 2 18.79 -14.07 -59.84
C ILE A 2 17.51 -13.52 -59.16
N SER A 3 16.37 -14.22 -59.24
CA SER A 3 15.11 -13.74 -58.63
C SER A 3 14.98 -13.93 -57.11
N ARG A 4 15.73 -14.86 -56.50
CA ARG A 4 15.71 -15.07 -55.03
C ARG A 4 16.46 -13.99 -54.24
N LYS A 5 17.49 -13.35 -54.82
CA LYS A 5 18.25 -12.29 -54.14
C LYS A 5 17.49 -10.96 -54.07
N TRP A 6 16.64 -10.67 -55.04
CA TRP A 6 15.86 -9.42 -55.05
C TRP A 6 14.74 -9.39 -54.01
N ILE A 7 14.07 -10.53 -53.78
CA ILE A 7 13.03 -10.63 -52.75
C ILE A 7 13.61 -10.45 -51.33
N ILE A 8 14.82 -10.96 -51.10
CA ILE A 8 15.52 -10.79 -49.82
C ILE A 8 15.94 -9.33 -49.59
N TYR A 9 16.43 -8.62 -50.62
CA TYR A 9 16.79 -7.21 -50.47
C TYR A 9 15.57 -6.31 -50.24
N SER A 10 14.43 -6.56 -50.91
CA SER A 10 13.21 -5.77 -50.69
C SER A 10 12.61 -5.98 -49.28
N LEU A 11 12.66 -7.21 -48.74
CA LEU A 11 12.24 -7.49 -47.36
C LEU A 11 13.18 -6.87 -46.32
N LEU A 12 14.49 -6.86 -46.59
CA LEU A 12 15.48 -6.22 -45.69
C LEU A 12 15.32 -4.69 -45.64
N THR A 13 14.92 -4.07 -46.75
CA THR A 13 14.75 -2.61 -46.85
C THR A 13 13.47 -2.14 -46.13
N VAL A 14 12.41 -2.94 -46.15
CA VAL A 14 11.17 -2.65 -45.39
C VAL A 14 11.39 -2.85 -43.88
N ALA A 15 12.17 -3.86 -43.48
CA ALA A 15 12.53 -4.07 -42.08
C ALA A 15 13.42 -2.95 -41.51
N THR A 16 14.33 -2.37 -42.30
CA THR A 16 15.18 -1.24 -41.88
C THR A 16 14.44 0.10 -41.85
N LEU A 17 13.43 0.29 -42.70
CA LEU A 17 12.56 1.47 -42.64
C LEU A 17 11.60 1.42 -41.44
N LEU A 18 11.13 0.23 -41.05
CA LEU A 18 10.33 0.04 -39.84
C LEU A 18 11.17 0.17 -38.56
N SER A 19 12.45 -0.22 -38.57
CA SER A 19 13.35 -0.01 -37.43
C SER A 19 13.74 1.47 -37.26
N TRP A 20 13.80 2.26 -38.34
CA TRP A 20 14.06 3.70 -38.26
C TRP A 20 12.86 4.50 -37.71
N TYR A 21 11.63 4.04 -37.94
CA TYR A 21 10.43 4.73 -37.43
C TYR A 21 10.23 4.57 -35.91
N ASN A 22 10.78 3.51 -35.32
CA ASN A 22 10.76 3.28 -33.87
C ASN A 22 11.93 3.94 -33.10
N THR A 23 12.78 4.75 -33.76
CA THR A 23 13.97 5.38 -33.14
C THR A 23 13.99 6.91 -33.28
N VAL A 24 12.86 7.53 -33.65
CA VAL A 24 12.77 9.01 -33.83
C VAL A 24 11.78 9.67 -32.85
N VAL A 25 11.54 9.06 -31.70
CA VAL A 25 10.98 9.75 -30.53
C VAL A 25 11.81 9.32 -29.32
N LEU A 26 12.25 10.30 -28.51
CA LEU A 26 13.26 10.23 -27.44
C LEU A 26 14.71 10.51 -27.89
N ALA A 27 14.92 11.73 -28.39
CA ALA A 27 16.22 12.38 -28.40
C ALA A 27 16.06 13.84 -27.95
N ASP A 28 15.60 14.04 -26.71
CA ASP A 28 15.89 15.27 -25.96
C ASP A 28 16.97 14.92 -24.94
N GLY A 29 18.22 14.90 -25.42
CA GLY A 29 19.39 15.03 -24.57
C GLY A 29 19.48 16.49 -24.13
N VAL A 30 18.83 16.82 -23.02
CA VAL A 30 19.06 18.06 -22.29
C VAL A 30 20.20 17.79 -21.32
N ASP A 31 21.30 18.51 -21.50
CA ASP A 31 22.40 18.60 -20.54
C ASP A 31 21.86 19.04 -19.16
N VAL A 32 21.77 18.11 -18.21
CA VAL A 32 21.47 18.40 -16.80
C VAL A 32 22.79 18.63 -16.07
N ILE A 33 23.52 19.69 -16.42
CA ILE A 33 24.59 20.26 -15.58
C ILE A 33 24.58 21.79 -15.77
N ALA A 34 23.52 22.47 -15.31
CA ALA A 34 23.53 23.91 -15.02
C ALA A 34 22.15 24.39 -14.52
N ALA A 35 21.69 23.93 -13.35
CA ALA A 35 20.55 24.56 -12.67
C ALA A 35 20.53 24.24 -11.17
N LYS A 36 21.48 24.79 -10.40
CA LYS A 36 21.34 24.88 -8.93
C LYS A 36 22.29 25.89 -8.27
N ARG A 37 22.52 27.06 -8.89
CA ARG A 37 23.42 28.10 -8.33
C ARG A 37 22.75 29.38 -7.80
N ASP A 38 21.42 29.46 -7.76
CA ASP A 38 20.75 30.67 -7.25
C ASP A 38 19.60 30.33 -6.29
N LEU A 39 19.90 30.25 -4.99
CA LEU A 39 18.98 30.53 -3.87
C LEU A 39 19.74 30.38 -2.54
N PHE A 40 20.28 31.49 -2.03
CA PHE A 40 20.88 31.56 -0.69
C PHE A 40 20.16 32.63 0.14
N GLY A 41 19.11 32.19 0.83
CA GLY A 41 18.53 32.88 1.99
C GLY A 41 18.81 32.05 3.24
N THR A 42 18.95 32.71 4.39
CA THR A 42 19.10 32.08 5.71
C THR A 42 17.92 31.15 5.97
N VAL A 43 18.15 29.83 5.99
CA VAL A 43 17.10 28.82 6.22
C VAL A 43 17.06 28.48 7.71
N ASP A 44 15.84 28.51 8.24
CA ASP A 44 15.46 28.28 9.63
C ASP A 44 15.50 26.77 9.96
N LEU A 45 16.12 26.39 11.09
CA LEU A 45 16.32 25.00 11.54
C LEU A 45 15.04 24.33 12.07
N SER A 46 13.87 24.81 11.68
CA SER A 46 12.57 24.41 12.25
C SER A 46 11.57 23.85 11.23
N VAL A 47 11.96 23.62 9.98
CA VAL A 47 11.05 23.16 8.92
C VAL A 47 11.52 21.80 8.38
N GLY A 48 10.62 20.82 8.39
CA GLY A 48 10.91 19.38 8.28
C GLY A 48 11.18 18.86 6.86
N SER A 49 11.78 19.65 5.97
CA SER A 49 12.36 19.06 4.76
C SER A 49 13.43 18.07 5.17
N SER A 50 13.54 16.93 4.48
CA SER A 50 14.65 15.98 4.63
C SER A 50 16.04 16.60 4.46
N GLU A 51 16.11 17.87 4.02
CA GLU A 51 17.29 18.71 3.93
C GLU A 51 17.51 19.54 5.22
N TYR A 52 18.51 19.18 6.02
CA TYR A 52 19.02 19.99 7.14
C TYR A 52 20.11 20.91 6.62
N VAL A 53 19.89 22.23 6.63
CA VAL A 53 20.93 23.21 6.26
C VAL A 53 21.46 23.88 7.51
N VAL A 54 22.74 23.71 7.79
CA VAL A 54 23.43 24.40 8.88
C VAL A 54 24.51 25.28 8.26
N THR A 55 24.46 26.57 8.60
CA THR A 55 25.51 27.53 8.25
C THR A 55 26.28 27.88 9.52
N GLU A 56 27.51 27.39 9.66
CA GLU A 56 28.37 27.75 10.79
C GLU A 56 29.55 28.61 10.31
N ASN A 57 29.92 29.58 11.15
CA ASN A 57 31.20 30.26 10.97
C ASN A 57 32.26 29.44 11.69
N PHE A 58 33.19 28.88 10.93
CA PHE A 58 34.36 28.22 11.49
C PHE A 58 35.45 29.27 11.73
N ASP A 59 36.28 29.10 12.75
CA ASP A 59 37.48 29.92 12.87
C ASP A 59 38.32 29.69 11.60
N ASN A 60 38.59 30.76 10.83
CA ASN A 60 39.31 30.77 9.54
C ASN A 60 38.57 30.24 8.28
N GLY A 61 37.24 30.07 8.33
CA GLY A 61 36.45 29.71 7.16
C GLY A 61 34.94 29.81 7.36
N LYS A 62 34.19 29.91 6.26
CA LYS A 62 32.74 29.67 6.29
C LYS A 62 32.48 28.34 5.65
N GLY A 63 31.61 27.53 6.25
CA GLY A 63 31.07 26.41 5.54
C GLY A 63 29.60 26.19 5.77
N ILE A 64 28.96 25.76 4.70
CA ILE A 64 27.57 25.35 4.69
C ILE A 64 27.62 23.85 4.58
N PHE A 65 26.99 23.16 5.52
CA PHE A 65 26.71 21.75 5.33
C PHE A 65 25.22 21.51 5.19
N ARG A 66 24.89 20.56 4.31
CA ARG A 66 23.52 20.11 4.11
C ARG A 66 23.46 18.61 4.30
N ILE A 67 22.43 18.14 4.98
CA ILE A 67 22.20 16.71 5.15
C ILE A 67 20.87 16.39 4.51
N GLN A 68 20.85 15.46 3.58
CA GLN A 68 19.63 14.94 2.99
C GLN A 68 19.49 13.46 3.28
N THR A 69 18.38 13.06 3.91
CA THR A 69 18.06 11.63 4.07
C THR A 69 17.08 11.19 3.00
N TYR A 70 17.37 10.03 2.42
CA TYR A 70 16.50 9.38 1.44
C TYR A 70 16.10 8.02 1.98
N ARG A 71 14.79 7.79 2.00
CA ARG A 71 14.20 6.48 2.28
C ARG A 71 13.60 5.93 0.99
N PRO A 72 14.36 5.12 0.22
CA PRO A 72 13.77 4.43 -0.92
C PRO A 72 12.84 3.32 -0.43
N VAL A 73 11.96 2.88 -1.32
CA VAL A 73 10.95 1.85 -1.03
C VAL A 73 11.55 0.48 -0.68
N ILE A 74 12.86 0.29 -0.87
CA ILE A 74 13.57 -0.97 -0.64
C ILE A 74 14.98 -0.66 -0.12
N GLY A 75 15.25 -0.94 1.16
CA GLY A 75 16.55 -1.26 1.78
C GLY A 75 17.78 -0.36 1.57
N ASN A 76 17.70 0.70 0.76
CA ASN A 76 18.84 1.52 0.34
C ASN A 76 18.76 2.92 0.94
N GLU A 77 18.40 3.01 2.23
CA GLU A 77 18.41 4.29 2.93
C GLU A 77 19.81 4.91 2.81
N GLU A 78 19.85 6.18 2.40
CA GLU A 78 21.09 6.93 2.26
C GLU A 78 21.03 8.27 3.00
N ILE A 79 22.14 8.64 3.61
CA ILE A 79 22.42 10.00 4.07
C ILE A 79 23.38 10.63 3.08
N GLN A 80 22.99 11.75 2.50
CA GLN A 80 23.86 12.60 1.71
C GLN A 80 24.34 13.78 2.56
N PHE A 81 25.64 13.95 2.66
CA PHE A 81 26.29 15.11 3.25
C PHE A 81 26.86 15.98 2.13
N TYR A 82 26.48 17.24 2.11
CA TYR A 82 27.07 18.26 1.26
C TYR A 82 27.86 19.22 2.15
N PHE A 83 29.07 19.58 1.74
CA PHE A 83 29.93 20.54 2.40
C PHE A 83 30.42 21.54 1.36
N GLU A 84 30.34 22.81 1.69
CA GLU A 84 31.07 23.88 1.02
C GLU A 84 31.99 24.50 2.06
N ILE A 85 33.29 24.48 1.86
CA ILE A 85 34.29 24.94 2.83
C ILE A 85 35.13 26.01 2.18
N ASN A 86 35.13 27.20 2.78
CA ASN A 86 36.05 28.27 2.44
C ASN A 86 37.28 28.19 3.37
N ASP A 87 38.34 27.55 2.88
CA ASP A 87 39.63 27.42 3.55
C ASP A 87 40.58 28.55 3.14
N SER A 88 40.89 29.43 4.09
CA SER A 88 41.83 30.54 3.86
C SER A 88 43.29 30.11 3.68
N HIS A 89 43.63 28.83 3.90
CA HIS A 89 44.96 28.29 3.65
C HIS A 89 45.09 27.74 2.23
N VAL A 90 46.26 27.97 1.62
CA VAL A 90 46.57 27.52 0.25
C VAL A 90 47.21 26.12 0.26
N ASP A 91 47.27 25.46 1.41
CA ASP A 91 47.89 24.14 1.58
C ASP A 91 46.82 23.05 1.74
N PRO A 92 46.36 22.45 0.64
CA PRO A 92 45.32 21.43 0.63
C PRO A 92 45.80 20.09 1.21
N ASP A 93 47.11 19.92 1.41
CA ASP A 93 47.70 18.66 1.84
C ASP A 93 47.54 18.52 3.37
N ASN A 94 46.28 18.30 3.81
CA ASN A 94 45.82 17.71 5.08
C ASN A 94 44.39 18.11 5.47
N ASP A 95 43.65 18.81 4.60
CA ASP A 95 42.26 19.18 4.90
C ASP A 95 41.40 17.94 5.06
N GLN A 96 40.66 17.90 6.18
CA GLN A 96 39.79 16.79 6.51
C GLN A 96 38.45 17.26 7.03
N ILE A 97 37.39 16.56 6.64
CA ILE A 97 36.09 16.63 7.32
C ILE A 97 35.90 15.30 8.04
N ARG A 98 35.59 15.36 9.32
CA ARG A 98 35.30 14.19 10.16
C ARG A 98 33.88 14.28 10.65
N ILE A 99 33.04 13.37 10.18
CA ILE A 99 31.66 13.20 10.60
C ILE A 99 31.65 12.03 11.57
N ARG A 100 31.11 12.21 12.77
CA ARG A 100 30.96 11.16 13.77
C ARG A 100 29.50 10.93 14.05
N LEU A 101 29.15 9.66 14.15
CA LEU A 101 27.78 9.16 14.25
C LEU A 101 27.70 8.25 15.47
N ASP A 102 26.94 8.66 16.48
CA ASP A 102 26.45 7.83 17.58
C ASP A 102 25.11 7.22 17.11
N LEU A 103 25.17 5.98 16.66
CA LEU A 103 24.08 5.38 15.89
C LEU A 103 22.96 4.83 16.77
N ASN A 104 23.25 4.51 18.02
CA ASN A 104 22.24 4.11 18.99
C ASN A 104 21.60 5.32 19.68
N HIS A 105 22.24 6.49 19.59
CA HIS A 105 21.88 7.67 20.37
C HIS A 105 21.77 7.35 21.86
N ASP A 106 22.62 6.45 22.34
CA ASP A 106 22.62 5.99 23.73
C ASP A 106 23.45 6.91 24.64
N HIS A 107 24.04 7.96 24.05
CA HIS A 107 24.91 8.93 24.70
C HIS A 107 26.17 8.29 25.31
N ALA A 108 26.49 7.06 24.93
CA ALA A 108 27.67 6.33 25.35
C ALA A 108 28.65 6.19 24.18
N ASN A 109 29.93 6.00 24.50
CA ASN A 109 30.87 5.54 23.50
C ASN A 109 30.79 4.03 23.50
N THR A 110 30.21 3.47 22.44
CA THR A 110 30.09 2.02 22.31
C THR A 110 30.99 1.57 21.15
N PRO A 111 32.25 1.18 21.43
CA PRO A 111 33.19 0.79 20.39
C PRO A 111 32.58 -0.28 19.49
N ASN A 112 32.75 -0.12 18.18
CA ASN A 112 32.20 -0.95 17.07
C ASN A 112 30.77 -0.62 16.62
N ILE A 113 29.99 0.16 17.37
CA ILE A 113 28.68 0.63 16.92
C ILE A 113 28.83 2.00 16.28
N ASP A 114 29.44 2.95 16.99
CA ASP A 114 29.64 4.32 16.50
C ASP A 114 30.57 4.38 15.29
N LYS A 115 30.23 5.24 14.31
CA LYS A 115 30.95 5.37 13.04
C LYS A 115 31.58 6.74 12.87
N ALA A 116 32.65 6.78 12.10
CA ALA A 116 33.28 7.99 11.63
C ALA A 116 33.44 7.95 10.11
N ILE A 117 32.99 9.00 9.43
CA ILE A 117 33.25 9.25 8.00
C ILE A 117 34.33 10.32 7.93
N VAL A 118 35.39 10.06 7.19
CA VAL A 118 36.50 11.00 6.99
C VAL A 118 36.70 11.29 5.51
N ILE A 119 36.56 12.56 5.15
CA ILE A 119 36.75 13.09 3.82
C ILE A 119 38.16 13.68 3.78
N TYR A 120 38.99 13.20 2.87
CA TYR A 120 40.35 13.70 2.66
C TYR A 120 40.42 14.46 1.35
N ARG A 121 40.87 15.72 1.43
CA ARG A 121 41.26 16.52 0.27
C ARG A 121 42.79 16.51 0.17
N GLN A 122 43.34 16.21 -1.00
CA GLN A 122 44.79 16.26 -1.27
C GLN A 122 45.05 16.68 -2.72
N LEU A 123 45.84 17.73 -2.94
CA LEU A 123 46.18 18.21 -4.29
C LEU A 123 47.55 17.72 -4.80
N SER A 124 48.45 17.18 -3.95
CA SER A 124 49.79 16.76 -4.40
C SER A 124 50.21 15.33 -3.97
N GLY A 125 50.66 14.51 -4.94
CA GLY A 125 51.26 13.19 -4.70
C GLY A 125 50.45 11.98 -5.23
N ALA A 126 50.93 10.77 -4.91
CA ALA A 126 50.36 9.50 -5.39
C ALA A 126 49.08 9.04 -4.65
N ALA A 127 48.53 9.88 -3.77
CA ALA A 127 47.29 9.61 -3.04
C ALA A 127 46.23 10.62 -3.50
N THR A 128 45.12 10.11 -4.01
CA THR A 128 43.99 10.86 -4.55
C THR A 128 43.01 11.24 -3.42
N ASN A 129 42.20 12.28 -3.66
CA ASN A 129 40.94 12.54 -2.94
C ASN A 129 40.22 11.22 -2.62
N ARG A 130 39.73 11.07 -1.39
CA ARG A 130 39.06 9.84 -0.94
C ARG A 130 38.18 10.10 0.27
N VAL A 131 37.16 9.24 0.42
CA VAL A 131 36.29 9.22 1.59
C VAL A 131 36.37 7.86 2.25
N ARG A 132 36.48 7.84 3.57
CA ARG A 132 36.65 6.63 4.38
C ARG A 132 35.56 6.50 5.43
N VAL A 133 35.07 5.29 5.65
CA VAL A 133 34.24 4.94 6.81
C VAL A 133 35.05 4.07 7.76
N ALA A 134 35.03 4.39 9.05
CA ALA A 134 35.76 3.68 10.10
C ALA A 134 34.93 3.56 11.37
N ASP A 135 35.23 2.54 12.18
CA ASP A 135 34.71 2.47 13.55
C ASP A 135 35.31 3.60 14.40
N LEU A 136 34.50 4.16 15.29
CA LEU A 136 34.96 5.16 16.26
C LEU A 136 35.63 4.44 17.44
N ASN A 137 36.85 4.85 17.81
CA ASN A 137 37.52 4.41 19.04
C ASN A 137 37.45 5.51 20.12
N LEU A 138 37.66 5.14 21.39
CA LEU A 138 37.57 5.97 22.61
C LEU A 138 38.34 7.31 22.57
N VAL A 139 39.26 7.50 21.63
CA VAL A 139 40.07 8.72 21.47
C VAL A 139 39.63 9.57 20.26
N GLY A 140 38.59 9.15 19.54
CA GLY A 140 37.99 9.94 18.45
C GLY A 140 38.80 9.98 17.15
N GLU A 141 39.85 9.16 17.02
CA GLU A 141 40.56 8.97 15.76
C GLU A 141 40.02 7.69 15.07
N PRO A 142 39.74 7.73 13.75
CA PRO A 142 39.36 6.54 13.00
C PRO A 142 40.45 5.47 13.12
N VAL A 143 40.07 4.24 13.45
CA VAL A 143 41.00 3.11 13.49
C VAL A 143 41.48 2.73 12.08
N ASN A 144 42.65 2.09 11.99
CA ASN A 144 43.31 1.67 10.73
C ASN A 144 42.48 0.70 9.85
N ASN A 145 41.31 0.24 10.30
CA ASN A 145 40.41 -0.64 9.54
C ASN A 145 39.42 0.13 8.65
N ALA A 146 39.71 1.40 8.35
CA ALA A 146 38.85 2.22 7.52
C ALA A 146 38.69 1.64 6.10
N VAL A 147 37.47 1.61 5.60
CA VAL A 147 37.13 1.18 4.23
C VAL A 147 36.92 2.43 3.38
N ASP A 148 37.53 2.49 2.20
CA ASP A 148 37.31 3.57 1.24
C ASP A 148 35.90 3.41 0.60
N LEU A 149 35.11 4.48 0.56
CA LEU A 149 33.82 4.47 -0.13
C LEU A 149 34.02 4.39 -1.66
N PRO A 150 33.18 3.64 -2.38
CA PRO A 150 33.12 3.65 -3.84
C PRO A 150 33.11 5.06 -4.43
N SER A 151 33.88 5.30 -5.50
CA SER A 151 33.99 6.63 -6.14
C SER A 151 32.68 7.18 -6.72
N GLY A 152 31.64 6.36 -6.86
CA GLY A 152 30.30 6.81 -7.26
C GLY A 152 29.47 7.40 -6.13
N GLN A 153 29.92 7.26 -4.87
CA GLN A 153 29.21 7.74 -3.69
C GLN A 153 29.76 9.07 -3.16
N TRP A 154 30.80 9.64 -3.75
CA TRP A 154 31.34 10.90 -3.29
C TRP A 154 31.94 11.72 -4.43
N MET A 155 32.00 13.02 -4.21
CA MET A 155 32.62 14.00 -5.09
C MET A 155 33.38 15.00 -4.23
N ILE A 156 34.59 15.36 -4.64
CA ILE A 156 35.33 16.49 -4.07
C ILE A 156 35.71 17.38 -5.24
N ASP A 157 35.19 18.61 -5.24
CA ASP A 157 35.53 19.65 -6.21
C ASP A 157 36.42 20.68 -5.50
N ASP A 158 37.67 20.74 -5.92
CA ASP A 158 38.69 21.58 -5.30
C ASP A 158 38.59 23.07 -5.68
N GLY A 159 37.59 23.44 -6.48
CA GLY A 159 37.45 24.77 -7.08
C GLY A 159 38.23 24.86 -8.40
N SER A 160 37.70 25.62 -9.36
CA SER A 160 38.20 25.60 -10.74
C SER A 160 39.51 26.39 -10.96
N ASP A 161 39.91 27.25 -10.02
CA ASP A 161 41.02 28.19 -10.18
C ASP A 161 42.09 28.02 -9.10
N ALA A 162 43.37 28.07 -9.52
CA ALA A 162 44.51 28.10 -8.60
C ALA A 162 44.44 29.37 -7.72
N GLY A 163 43.94 29.22 -6.49
CA GLY A 163 43.69 30.31 -5.56
C GLY A 163 42.23 30.43 -5.09
N ASP A 164 41.31 29.60 -5.57
CA ASP A 164 40.02 29.44 -4.92
C ASP A 164 40.24 28.80 -3.54
N THR A 165 39.81 29.51 -2.51
CA THR A 165 39.81 29.03 -1.13
C THR A 165 38.62 28.13 -0.86
N THR A 166 37.66 28.07 -1.78
CA THR A 166 36.43 27.29 -1.62
C THR A 166 36.58 25.92 -2.27
N TRP A 167 36.25 24.87 -1.52
CA TRP A 167 36.09 23.53 -2.06
C TRP A 167 34.78 22.92 -1.60
N ILE A 168 34.26 21.98 -2.39
CA ILE A 168 32.98 21.33 -2.15
C ILE A 168 33.23 19.84 -1.99
N ALA A 169 32.54 19.23 -1.03
CA ALA A 169 32.46 17.78 -0.91
C ALA A 169 31.02 17.32 -0.82
N GLU A 170 30.66 16.32 -1.62
CA GLU A 170 29.42 15.59 -1.51
C GLU A 170 29.75 14.14 -1.15
N VAL A 171 29.08 13.58 -0.15
CA VAL A 171 29.26 12.20 0.28
C VAL A 171 27.90 11.56 0.51
N LYS A 172 27.70 10.40 -0.09
CA LYS A 172 26.52 9.55 0.06
C LYS A 172 26.94 8.33 0.86
N VAL A 173 26.19 8.03 1.90
CA VAL A 173 26.45 6.89 2.78
C VAL A 173 25.17 6.11 2.93
N THR A 174 25.20 4.84 2.57
CA THR A 174 24.07 3.92 2.74
C THR A 174 24.05 3.35 4.15
N ALA A 175 22.91 2.78 4.58
CA ALA A 175 22.85 2.01 5.82
C ALA A 175 23.93 0.91 5.85
N ALA A 176 24.14 0.21 4.73
CA ALA A 176 25.14 -0.85 4.60
C ALA A 176 26.58 -0.35 4.76
N ASP A 177 26.90 0.85 4.27
CA ASP A 177 28.22 1.48 4.47
C ASP A 177 28.51 1.76 5.95
N LEU A 178 27.46 2.01 6.74
CA LEU A 178 27.53 2.17 8.20
C LEU A 178 27.47 0.81 8.94
N GLY A 179 27.26 -0.29 8.22
CA GLY A 179 27.04 -1.61 8.81
C GLY A 179 25.67 -1.75 9.48
N PHE A 180 24.62 -1.12 8.94
CA PHE A 180 23.23 -1.20 9.41
C PHE A 180 22.23 -1.55 8.30
N GLY A 181 21.07 -2.12 8.69
CA GLY A 181 20.00 -2.56 7.78
C GLY A 181 19.10 -1.43 7.32
N TYR A 182 19.10 -0.40 8.15
CA TYR A 182 18.38 0.83 7.99
C TYR A 182 19.18 1.88 8.75
N ILE A 183 18.91 3.13 8.47
CA ILE A 183 19.47 4.25 9.17
C ILE A 183 18.57 4.50 10.38
N PRO A 184 19.08 4.39 11.62
CA PRO A 184 18.29 4.64 12.83
C PRO A 184 17.58 5.99 12.74
N SER A 185 16.34 6.06 13.23
CA SER A 185 15.53 7.28 13.12
C SER A 185 16.21 8.51 13.72
N ILE A 186 17.08 8.31 14.71
CA ILE A 186 17.89 9.34 15.33
C ILE A 186 19.34 8.87 15.42
N ILE A 187 20.27 9.74 15.02
CA ILE A 187 21.70 9.52 15.12
C ILE A 187 22.33 10.72 15.82
N GLY A 188 23.25 10.48 16.76
CA GLY A 188 24.04 11.53 17.36
C GLY A 188 25.09 11.99 16.37
N LEU A 189 25.10 13.26 16.01
CA LEU A 189 25.94 13.82 14.96
C LEU A 189 26.94 14.80 15.55
N HIS A 190 28.20 14.58 15.24
CA HIS A 190 29.27 15.53 15.49
C HIS A 190 30.15 15.68 14.27
N ILE A 191 30.28 16.90 13.76
CA ILE A 191 31.12 17.19 12.59
C ILE A 191 32.33 18.01 13.05
N ARG A 192 33.48 17.73 12.47
CA ARG A 192 34.70 18.49 12.68
C ARG A 192 35.44 18.70 11.37
N VAL A 193 35.70 19.94 11.03
CA VAL A 193 36.58 20.35 9.95
C VAL A 193 37.98 20.57 10.52
N LEU A 194 39.00 20.05 9.83
CA LEU A 194 40.40 20.17 10.20
C LEU A 194 41.15 20.76 9.00
N THR A 195 41.84 21.87 9.22
CA THR A 195 42.84 22.41 8.29
C THR A 195 44.22 22.33 8.96
N ASN A 196 45.29 22.42 8.17
CA ASN A 196 46.66 22.27 8.66
C ASN A 196 47.00 23.28 9.79
N ASN A 197 47.44 22.77 10.95
CA ASN A 197 47.85 23.53 12.16
C ASN A 197 46.74 24.15 13.01
N GLU A 198 45.47 23.81 12.81
CA GLU A 198 44.40 24.35 13.65
C GLU A 198 44.29 23.69 15.04
N SER A 199 43.89 24.51 16.01
CA SER A 199 43.59 24.07 17.38
C SER A 199 42.52 22.98 17.36
N PRO A 200 42.60 21.97 18.26
CA PRO A 200 41.65 20.87 18.26
C PRO A 200 40.17 21.23 18.54
N THR A 201 39.89 22.51 18.79
CA THR A 201 38.58 23.05 19.17
C THR A 201 37.90 23.87 18.06
N ALA A 202 38.59 24.20 16.96
CA ALA A 202 38.01 24.92 15.83
C ALA A 202 37.22 23.98 14.91
N GLY A 203 36.25 24.51 14.16
CA GLY A 203 35.60 23.75 13.08
C GLY A 203 34.55 22.73 13.52
N VAL A 204 33.98 22.83 14.73
CA VAL A 204 33.12 21.77 15.32
C VAL A 204 31.63 22.12 15.26
N PHE A 205 30.81 21.13 14.91
CA PHE A 205 29.35 21.16 15.06
C PHE A 205 28.88 19.98 15.94
N PRO A 206 28.01 20.23 16.96
CA PRO A 206 27.55 21.55 17.40
C PRO A 206 28.69 22.38 18.04
N PRO A 207 28.61 23.72 17.98
CA PRO A 207 29.70 24.59 18.45
C PRO A 207 29.94 24.47 19.96
N GLY A 208 31.22 24.51 20.36
CA GLY A 208 31.64 24.48 21.77
C GLY A 208 31.63 23.09 22.42
N ILE A 209 31.36 22.05 21.63
CA ILE A 209 31.22 20.68 22.13
C ILE A 209 32.51 19.89 21.90
N SER A 210 32.98 19.21 22.94
CA SER A 210 34.10 18.28 22.80
C SER A 210 33.62 17.01 22.09
N SER A 211 34.48 16.51 21.22
CA SER A 211 34.27 15.25 20.52
C SER A 211 34.23 14.01 21.45
N ALA A 212 34.57 14.18 22.74
CA ALA A 212 34.42 13.17 23.79
C ALA A 212 33.11 13.27 24.58
N ALA A 213 32.30 14.30 24.36
CA ALA A 213 31.04 14.56 25.06
C ALA A 213 29.84 14.08 24.22
N ILE A 214 29.75 12.78 23.95
CA ILE A 214 28.75 12.16 23.04
C ILE A 214 27.32 12.55 23.41
N ALA A 215 26.98 12.60 24.69
CA ALA A 215 25.69 13.05 25.21
C ALA A 215 25.27 14.49 24.81
N SER A 216 26.16 15.25 24.18
CA SER A 216 25.92 16.62 23.74
C SER A 216 25.98 16.77 22.22
N TRP A 217 26.20 15.68 21.47
CA TRP A 217 26.14 15.69 20.02
C TRP A 217 24.74 16.09 19.51
N ALA A 218 24.67 16.60 18.28
CA ALA A 218 23.39 17.02 17.69
C ALA A 218 22.52 15.81 17.37
N ASN A 219 21.21 15.98 17.40
CA ASN A 219 20.30 14.93 16.95
C ASN A 219 20.10 15.06 15.45
N LEU A 220 20.72 14.19 14.67
CA LEU A 220 20.37 14.00 13.27
C LEU A 220 19.12 13.14 13.22
N LYS A 221 18.01 13.72 12.78
CA LYS A 221 16.78 12.95 12.53
C LYS A 221 16.79 12.48 11.09
N THR A 222 16.54 11.20 10.88
CA THR A 222 16.71 10.55 9.58
C THR A 222 15.38 10.19 8.93
N ARG A 223 14.28 10.37 9.67
CA ARG A 223 12.91 10.33 9.17
C ARG A 223 12.19 11.65 9.39
N ASN A 224 11.07 11.82 8.71
CA ASN A 224 10.16 12.91 9.02
C ASN A 224 9.30 12.54 10.26
N PRO A 225 8.76 13.53 10.99
CA PRO A 225 7.65 13.29 11.89
C PRO A 225 6.52 12.57 11.16
N ILE A 226 5.78 11.72 11.86
CA ILE A 226 4.66 10.98 11.29
C ILE A 226 3.36 11.56 11.83
N ASN A 227 2.48 11.98 10.92
CA ASN A 227 1.11 12.35 11.20
C ASN A 227 0.20 11.20 10.81
N TYR A 228 -0.50 10.62 11.79
CA TYR A 228 -1.38 9.47 11.59
C TYR A 228 -2.84 9.84 11.82
N ALA A 229 -3.72 9.48 10.90
CA ALA A 229 -5.17 9.59 11.05
C ALA A 229 -5.82 8.20 11.03
N LEU A 230 -6.47 7.80 12.11
CA LEU A 230 -7.34 6.62 12.14
C LEU A 230 -8.71 7.03 11.61
N VAL A 231 -9.10 6.58 10.42
CA VAL A 231 -10.34 6.97 9.73
C VAL A 231 -11.37 5.86 9.88
N LEU A 232 -12.30 6.04 10.82
CA LEU A 232 -13.22 4.99 11.26
C LEU A 232 -14.63 5.21 10.73
N ASP A 233 -15.16 4.18 10.08
CA ASP A 233 -16.58 4.10 9.74
C ASP A 233 -17.46 4.09 10.99
N ARG A 234 -18.48 4.95 10.99
CA ARG A 234 -19.51 5.01 12.02
C ARG A 234 -20.91 4.86 11.40
N SER A 235 -21.01 4.20 10.25
CA SER A 235 -22.27 3.85 9.59
C SER A 235 -23.12 2.92 10.46
N GLY A 236 -24.41 2.75 10.11
CA GLY A 236 -25.30 1.88 10.85
C GLY A 236 -24.88 0.40 10.86
N SER A 237 -24.19 -0.10 9.83
CA SER A 237 -23.71 -1.50 9.77
C SER A 237 -22.67 -1.82 10.84
N MET A 238 -21.96 -0.80 11.35
CA MET A 238 -21.02 -0.98 12.46
C MET A 238 -21.71 -1.31 13.80
N GLU A 239 -23.06 -1.33 13.86
CA GLU A 239 -23.82 -1.91 14.99
C GLU A 239 -23.81 -3.44 14.99
N ASP A 240 -23.56 -4.08 13.84
CA ASP A 240 -23.65 -5.52 13.65
C ASP A 240 -22.50 -6.28 14.34
N SER A 241 -22.65 -7.61 14.39
CA SER A 241 -21.67 -8.52 14.98
C SER A 241 -20.54 -8.89 14.01
N ILE A 242 -19.33 -9.08 14.53
CA ILE A 242 -18.18 -9.59 13.78
C ILE A 242 -18.22 -11.12 13.67
N ASP A 243 -18.72 -11.83 14.68
CA ASP A 243 -18.67 -13.31 14.73
C ASP A 243 -20.06 -13.96 14.73
N GLY A 244 -21.11 -13.18 14.48
CA GLY A 244 -22.51 -13.61 14.59
C GLY A 244 -23.01 -13.70 16.04
N SER A 245 -22.25 -13.24 17.03
CA SER A 245 -22.70 -13.13 18.41
C SER A 245 -23.82 -12.09 18.59
N THR A 246 -24.67 -12.29 19.60
CA THR A 246 -25.84 -11.44 19.85
C THR A 246 -25.51 -10.15 20.60
N LYS A 247 -24.26 -9.66 20.57
CA LYS A 247 -23.85 -8.45 21.29
C LYS A 247 -24.01 -7.23 20.39
N ASN A 248 -24.77 -6.24 20.88
CA ASN A 248 -24.97 -4.97 20.17
C ASN A 248 -23.61 -4.21 20.05
N PHE A 249 -23.33 -3.64 18.87
CA PHE A 249 -22.17 -2.77 18.58
C PHE A 249 -20.80 -3.44 18.56
N GLU A 250 -20.70 -4.71 18.21
CA GLU A 250 -19.42 -5.42 18.28
C GLU A 250 -18.39 -4.90 17.27
N ARG A 251 -18.79 -4.58 16.03
CA ARG A 251 -17.89 -4.00 15.02
C ARG A 251 -17.31 -2.66 15.47
N TRP A 252 -18.17 -1.72 15.85
CA TRP A 252 -17.76 -0.42 16.36
C TRP A 252 -16.91 -0.49 17.62
N ASN A 253 -17.31 -1.30 18.61
CA ASN A 253 -16.53 -1.46 19.84
C ASN A 253 -15.17 -2.08 19.56
N SER A 254 -15.08 -3.05 18.64
CA SER A 254 -13.81 -3.65 18.24
C SER A 254 -12.92 -2.67 17.50
N ALA A 255 -13.49 -1.81 16.65
CA ALA A 255 -12.78 -0.71 15.99
C ALA A 255 -12.20 0.29 17.00
N ILE A 256 -12.96 0.66 18.03
CA ILE A 256 -12.47 1.52 19.12
C ILE A 256 -11.32 0.83 19.88
N ILE A 257 -11.48 -0.45 20.23
CA ILE A 257 -10.46 -1.22 20.95
C ILE A 257 -9.17 -1.33 20.13
N ALA A 258 -9.26 -1.69 18.85
CA ALA A 258 -8.11 -1.77 17.94
C ALA A 258 -7.41 -0.41 17.78
N SER A 259 -8.19 0.68 17.69
CA SER A 259 -7.67 2.05 17.63
C SER A 259 -6.97 2.47 18.92
N GLU A 260 -7.47 2.06 20.09
CA GLU A 260 -6.79 2.32 21.36
C GLU A 260 -5.47 1.54 21.43
N ILE A 261 -5.50 0.23 21.13
CA ILE A 261 -4.29 -0.61 21.14
C ILE A 261 -3.23 -0.03 20.19
N PHE A 262 -3.63 0.37 18.99
CA PHE A 262 -2.78 1.09 18.04
C PHE A 262 -2.16 2.35 18.66
N SER A 263 -2.99 3.20 19.27
CA SER A 263 -2.55 4.47 19.84
C SER A 263 -1.56 4.27 20.98
N GLN A 264 -1.83 3.30 21.86
CA GLN A 264 -0.96 2.94 22.98
C GLN A 264 0.36 2.33 22.51
N LEU A 265 0.33 1.47 21.50
CA LEU A 265 1.53 0.91 20.90
C LEU A 265 2.37 1.99 20.20
N TYR A 266 1.73 2.86 19.43
CA TYR A 266 2.42 3.97 18.78
C TYR A 266 3.10 4.88 19.82
N PHE A 267 2.38 5.20 20.90
CA PHE A 267 2.93 5.93 22.04
C PHE A 267 4.11 5.21 22.69
N ALA A 268 4.01 3.89 22.92
CA ALA A 268 5.08 3.08 23.52
C ALA A 268 6.34 3.05 22.64
N MET A 269 6.18 3.05 21.32
CA MET A 269 7.29 3.06 20.35
C MET A 269 7.78 4.48 20.01
N ARG A 270 7.17 5.54 20.56
CA ARG A 270 7.56 6.91 20.21
C ARG A 270 9.02 7.18 20.52
N SER A 271 9.63 7.99 19.66
CA SER A 271 10.90 8.62 19.96
C SER A 271 10.63 10.06 20.41
N PRO A 272 11.21 10.52 21.55
CA PRO A 272 10.96 11.86 22.08
C PRO A 272 11.51 12.98 21.18
N TYR A 273 12.28 12.61 20.15
CA TYR A 273 12.91 13.53 19.22
C TYR A 273 12.02 13.88 18.02
N PHE A 274 10.90 13.17 17.84
CA PHE A 274 9.92 13.48 16.80
C PHE A 274 8.67 14.09 17.41
N ASN A 275 8.09 15.03 16.67
CA ASN A 275 6.78 15.58 16.98
C ASN A 275 5.72 14.80 16.21
N ASP A 276 5.71 13.50 16.40
CA ASP A 276 4.71 12.60 15.82
C ASP A 276 3.32 12.97 16.33
N LYS A 277 2.32 12.86 15.46
CA LYS A 277 0.93 13.21 15.77
C LYS A 277 -0.01 12.06 15.43
N ILE A 278 -1.09 11.96 16.19
CA ILE A 278 -2.17 11.03 15.94
C ILE A 278 -3.52 11.73 16.09
N GLY A 279 -4.47 11.36 15.25
CA GLY A 279 -5.86 11.76 15.39
C GLY A 279 -6.80 10.66 14.93
N VAL A 280 -8.07 10.80 15.31
CA VAL A 280 -9.12 9.88 14.89
C VAL A 280 -10.16 10.66 14.12
N VAL A 281 -10.44 10.25 12.90
CA VAL A 281 -11.54 10.74 12.08
C VAL A 281 -12.66 9.72 12.17
N THR A 282 -13.89 10.18 12.37
CA THR A 282 -15.07 9.34 12.19
C THR A 282 -15.89 9.87 11.02
N TYR A 283 -16.55 8.99 10.27
CA TYR A 283 -17.42 9.39 9.18
C TYR A 283 -18.74 8.61 9.18
N THR A 284 -19.82 9.33 8.90
CA THR A 284 -21.21 8.86 8.86
C THR A 284 -22.07 9.91 8.14
N THR A 285 -23.39 9.93 8.31
CA THR A 285 -24.29 10.98 7.84
C THR A 285 -25.19 11.52 8.94
N ALA A 286 -25.58 12.80 8.85
CA ALA A 286 -26.37 13.51 9.87
C ALA A 286 -27.77 12.96 10.13
N SER A 287 -28.33 12.26 9.14
CA SER A 287 -29.70 11.78 9.17
C SER A 287 -29.90 10.75 8.07
N GLY A 288 -30.19 9.52 8.50
CA GLY A 288 -30.59 8.39 7.68
C GLY A 288 -30.89 7.28 8.66
N GLY A 289 -32.11 6.75 8.67
CA GLY A 289 -32.27 5.42 9.24
C GLY A 289 -31.34 4.46 8.49
N PHE A 290 -30.95 3.36 9.11
CA PHE A 290 -30.10 2.30 8.53
C PHE A 290 -30.44 1.95 7.06
N PHE A 291 -31.66 2.20 6.61
CA PHE A 291 -32.20 1.81 5.29
C PHE A 291 -32.34 2.92 4.23
N SER A 292 -32.07 4.20 4.52
CA SER A 292 -32.29 5.29 3.53
C SER A 292 -31.17 6.32 3.50
N CYS A 293 -30.21 6.10 2.60
CA CYS A 293 -29.07 7.00 2.35
C CYS A 293 -29.35 8.10 1.32
N SER A 294 -30.50 8.06 0.65
CA SER A 294 -30.86 9.06 -0.36
C SER A 294 -31.05 10.45 0.27
N GLY A 295 -30.21 11.41 -0.12
CA GLY A 295 -30.25 12.79 0.37
C GLY A 295 -29.61 13.00 1.74
N ALA A 296 -28.94 11.99 2.29
CA ALA A 296 -28.16 12.13 3.51
C ALA A 296 -26.92 13.00 3.24
N THR A 297 -26.65 13.95 4.15
CA THR A 297 -25.44 14.77 4.07
C THR A 297 -24.30 14.05 4.77
N PRO A 298 -23.14 13.85 4.11
CA PRO A 298 -21.93 13.38 4.76
C PRO A 298 -21.60 14.19 6.03
N GLN A 299 -21.17 13.47 7.06
CA GLN A 299 -20.65 14.01 8.29
C GLN A 299 -19.38 13.25 8.65
N SER A 300 -18.24 13.90 8.43
CA SER A 300 -16.96 13.48 8.97
C SER A 300 -16.44 14.51 9.97
N SER A 301 -15.70 14.04 10.96
CA SER A 301 -15.10 14.90 11.98
C SER A 301 -13.78 14.32 12.44
N LEU A 302 -12.75 15.17 12.46
CA LEU A 302 -11.54 14.92 13.21
C LEU A 302 -11.83 15.17 14.70
N ILE A 303 -11.70 14.12 15.49
CA ILE A 303 -11.97 14.13 16.92
C ILE A 303 -10.90 14.99 17.61
N GLY A 304 -11.35 15.95 18.43
CA GLY A 304 -10.48 16.96 19.03
C GLY A 304 -10.15 18.15 18.10
N GLY A 305 -10.62 18.14 16.85
CA GLY A 305 -10.48 19.25 15.89
C GLY A 305 -9.12 19.37 15.22
N SER A 306 -8.07 18.76 15.78
CA SER A 306 -6.73 18.67 15.21
C SER A 306 -6.07 17.36 15.62
N LEU A 307 -5.03 16.94 14.88
CA LEU A 307 -4.16 15.88 15.35
C LEU A 307 -3.52 16.29 16.68
N GLN A 308 -3.32 15.32 17.57
CA GLN A 308 -2.70 15.53 18.87
C GLN A 308 -1.25 15.07 18.81
N ASN A 309 -0.33 15.82 19.44
CA ASN A 309 1.04 15.36 19.58
C ASN A 309 1.06 14.07 20.39
N LEU A 310 1.78 13.07 19.92
CA LEU A 310 1.88 11.76 20.57
C LEU A 310 2.49 11.88 21.98
N SER A 311 3.34 12.87 22.23
CA SER A 311 3.85 13.16 23.58
C SER A 311 2.79 13.72 24.55
N SER A 312 1.65 14.18 24.03
CA SER A 312 0.57 14.81 24.80
C SER A 312 -0.64 13.92 25.01
N ILE A 313 -0.72 12.76 24.33
CA ILE A 313 -1.82 11.84 24.56
C ILE A 313 -1.67 11.19 25.94
N SER A 314 -2.79 11.07 26.65
CA SER A 314 -2.84 10.31 27.89
C SER A 314 -2.68 8.83 27.56
N VAL A 315 -1.88 8.12 28.37
CA VAL A 315 -1.82 6.65 28.35
C VAL A 315 -3.18 6.03 28.70
N ASP A 316 -4.09 6.82 29.26
CA ASP A 316 -5.41 6.36 29.68
C ASP A 316 -6.51 6.81 28.70
N GLY A 317 -6.84 5.95 27.72
CA GLY A 317 -8.10 6.01 26.97
C GLY A 317 -8.18 7.15 25.95
N PHE A 318 -7.12 7.39 25.18
CA PHE A 318 -7.08 8.45 24.16
C PHE A 318 -8.29 8.39 23.22
N VAL A 319 -8.58 7.19 22.71
CA VAL A 319 -9.70 6.94 21.79
C VAL A 319 -10.98 6.74 22.56
N THR A 320 -10.99 5.92 23.62
CA THR A 320 -12.25 5.54 24.29
C THR A 320 -12.94 6.71 24.99
N SER A 321 -12.19 7.61 25.63
CA SER A 321 -12.75 8.79 26.29
C SER A 321 -13.49 9.71 25.33
N THR A 322 -13.13 9.68 24.04
CA THR A 322 -13.70 10.56 23.04
C THR A 322 -14.73 9.87 22.14
N LEU A 323 -14.53 8.59 21.82
CA LEU A 323 -15.42 7.82 20.94
C LEU A 323 -16.48 6.99 21.67
N GLY A 324 -16.27 6.61 22.93
CA GLY A 324 -17.12 5.64 23.63
C GLY A 324 -18.57 6.07 23.81
N SER A 325 -18.87 7.36 23.65
CA SER A 325 -20.24 7.90 23.67
C SER A 325 -20.91 7.95 22.30
N LEU A 326 -20.14 7.88 21.21
CA LEU A 326 -20.68 7.92 19.87
C LEU A 326 -21.31 6.57 19.54
N GLN A 327 -22.47 6.61 18.89
CA GLN A 327 -23.17 5.44 18.39
C GLN A 327 -22.97 5.36 16.87
N PRO A 328 -22.81 4.16 16.31
CA PRO A 328 -22.93 3.94 14.88
C PRO A 328 -24.32 4.35 14.37
N THR A 329 -24.39 4.97 13.21
CA THR A 329 -25.65 5.42 12.61
C THR A 329 -25.46 5.81 11.16
N GLY A 330 -26.54 6.02 10.41
CA GLY A 330 -26.46 6.59 9.06
C GLY A 330 -25.72 5.71 8.06
N CYS A 331 -25.10 6.36 7.08
CA CYS A 331 -24.52 5.74 5.89
C CYS A 331 -23.00 5.90 5.83
N THR A 332 -22.38 5.42 4.75
CA THR A 332 -20.93 5.20 4.61
C THR A 332 -20.31 6.15 3.56
N PRO A 333 -20.02 7.42 3.91
CA PRO A 333 -19.38 8.37 2.99
C PRO A 333 -17.84 8.32 3.06
N ILE A 334 -17.23 7.20 2.64
CA ILE A 334 -15.75 6.97 2.65
C ILE A 334 -14.95 8.20 2.16
N LYS A 335 -15.32 8.77 1.01
CA LYS A 335 -14.64 9.94 0.43
C LYS A 335 -14.62 11.16 1.37
N ASP A 336 -15.70 11.40 2.11
CA ASP A 336 -15.80 12.51 3.05
C ASP A 336 -14.88 12.28 4.27
N GLY A 337 -14.85 11.05 4.77
CA GLY A 337 -13.92 10.63 5.83
C GLY A 337 -12.45 10.87 5.44
N LEU A 338 -12.06 10.47 4.23
CA LEU A 338 -10.70 10.70 3.72
C LEU A 338 -10.39 12.18 3.49
N ASN A 339 -11.31 12.97 2.92
CA ASN A 339 -11.11 14.41 2.77
C ASN A 339 -10.86 15.10 4.12
N THR A 340 -11.62 14.71 5.16
CA THR A 340 -11.41 15.23 6.52
C THR A 340 -10.08 14.77 7.12
N ALA A 341 -9.66 13.53 6.86
CA ALA A 341 -8.35 13.04 7.26
C ALA A 341 -7.22 13.85 6.59
N PHE A 342 -7.28 14.05 5.27
CA PHE A 342 -6.26 14.80 4.53
C PHE A 342 -6.17 16.25 4.96
N ALA A 343 -7.31 16.89 5.25
CA ALA A 343 -7.33 18.23 5.83
C ALA A 343 -6.68 18.28 7.23
N GLY A 344 -6.83 17.22 8.02
CA GLY A 344 -6.19 17.10 9.34
C GLY A 344 -4.69 16.77 9.29
N LEU A 345 -4.25 16.05 8.26
CA LEU A 345 -2.87 15.61 8.02
C LEU A 345 -1.97 16.71 7.43
N ASP A 346 -2.53 17.81 6.94
CA ASP A 346 -1.82 18.98 6.41
C ASP A 346 -1.16 19.80 7.51
N ASP A 347 -0.12 19.23 8.11
CA ASP A 347 0.63 19.86 9.19
C ASP A 347 2.13 19.73 8.96
N GLY A 348 2.63 20.63 8.10
CA GLY A 348 4.05 20.79 7.79
C GLY A 348 4.64 19.61 7.03
N ASP A 349 5.96 19.46 7.14
CA ASP A 349 6.71 18.38 6.50
C ASP A 349 6.72 17.14 7.41
N ALA A 350 5.67 16.34 7.26
CA ALA A 350 5.48 15.07 7.95
C ALA A 350 5.13 13.98 6.93
N GLU A 351 5.42 12.73 7.27
CA GLU A 351 4.78 11.59 6.62
C GLU A 351 3.29 11.62 6.99
N ARG A 352 2.40 11.58 5.99
CA ARG A 352 0.94 11.73 6.18
C ARG A 352 0.26 10.41 5.88
N ILE A 353 -0.25 9.76 6.92
CA ILE A 353 -0.77 8.40 6.80
C ILE A 353 -2.21 8.37 7.31
N ALA A 354 -3.10 7.75 6.55
CA ALA A 354 -4.45 7.44 6.98
C ALA A 354 -4.65 5.91 7.04
N LEU A 355 -5.18 5.41 8.15
CA LEU A 355 -5.69 4.03 8.26
C LEU A 355 -7.21 4.07 8.17
N LEU A 356 -7.76 3.73 7.01
CA LEU A 356 -9.18 3.71 6.73
C LEU A 356 -9.79 2.36 7.06
N LEU A 357 -10.75 2.35 7.99
CA LEU A 357 -11.58 1.20 8.32
C LEU A 357 -12.99 1.39 7.77
N SER A 358 -13.52 0.40 7.06
CA SER A 358 -14.95 0.33 6.69
C SER A 358 -15.48 -1.10 6.72
N ASP A 359 -16.77 -1.25 7.02
CA ASP A 359 -17.49 -2.54 6.98
C ASP A 359 -18.52 -2.62 5.85
N GLY A 360 -18.54 -1.63 4.95
CA GLY A 360 -19.59 -1.46 3.96
C GLY A 360 -19.16 -0.76 2.67
N PHE A 361 -20.14 -0.60 1.76
CA PHE A 361 -19.95 0.07 0.48
C PHE A 361 -19.99 1.60 0.60
N HIS A 362 -19.25 2.29 -0.25
CA HIS A 362 -19.47 3.73 -0.43
C HIS A 362 -20.87 3.98 -0.98
N ASN A 363 -21.74 4.57 -0.17
CA ASN A 363 -23.16 4.75 -0.53
C ASN A 363 -23.67 6.19 -0.34
N VAL A 364 -22.80 7.13 0.07
CA VAL A 364 -23.12 8.57 0.16
C VAL A 364 -21.95 9.46 -0.32
N PRO A 365 -22.14 10.30 -1.36
CA PRO A 365 -23.33 10.34 -2.22
C PRO A 365 -23.56 8.99 -2.93
N SER A 366 -24.81 8.68 -3.30
CA SER A 366 -25.16 7.38 -3.92
C SER A 366 -24.62 7.19 -5.34
N THR A 367 -23.98 8.21 -5.91
CA THR A 367 -23.18 8.08 -7.12
C THR A 367 -21.96 7.24 -6.81
N ASN A 368 -21.54 6.37 -7.73
CA ASN A 368 -20.28 5.62 -7.59
C ASN A 368 -19.19 6.53 -7.05
N TYR A 369 -18.32 5.96 -6.22
CA TYR A 369 -17.10 6.60 -5.79
C TYR A 369 -16.42 7.23 -7.02
N ASP A 370 -16.59 8.54 -7.17
CA ASP A 370 -16.11 9.25 -8.35
C ASP A 370 -14.66 9.60 -8.07
N ALA A 371 -13.75 8.95 -8.80
CA ALA A 371 -12.31 9.20 -8.79
C ALA A 371 -11.93 10.65 -9.16
N THR A 372 -12.90 11.56 -9.34
CA THR A 372 -12.67 13.01 -9.21
C THR A 372 -11.74 13.34 -8.03
N PRO A 373 -10.76 14.23 -8.26
CA PRO A 373 -9.62 14.39 -7.36
C PRO A 373 -10.08 14.75 -5.95
N TYR A 374 -9.46 14.10 -4.98
CA TYR A 374 -9.55 14.48 -3.59
C TYR A 374 -9.19 15.96 -3.41
N VAL A 375 -9.82 16.59 -2.43
CA VAL A 375 -9.51 17.98 -2.13
C VAL A 375 -8.28 17.99 -1.24
N PHE A 376 -7.11 18.09 -1.86
CA PHE A 376 -5.86 18.28 -1.14
C PHE A 376 -5.70 19.75 -0.75
N PRO A 377 -5.29 20.05 0.49
CA PRO A 377 -5.03 21.42 0.89
C PRO A 377 -3.70 21.93 0.31
N GLY A 378 -3.70 23.20 -0.09
CA GLY A 378 -2.49 23.89 -0.56
C GLY A 378 -1.91 23.31 -1.85
N SER A 379 -0.61 22.98 -1.81
CA SER A 379 0.15 22.42 -2.92
C SER A 379 0.31 20.89 -2.83
N LEU A 380 -0.33 20.25 -1.86
CA LEU A 380 -0.26 18.81 -1.68
C LEU A 380 -0.99 18.08 -2.82
N THR A 381 -0.53 16.88 -3.08
CA THR A 381 -1.00 15.98 -4.14
C THR A 381 -1.22 14.59 -3.56
N GLN A 382 -1.80 13.70 -4.36
CA GLN A 382 -2.08 12.32 -3.96
C GLN A 382 -0.82 11.56 -3.48
N SER A 383 0.35 11.82 -4.06
CA SER A 383 1.61 11.17 -3.67
C SER A 383 2.17 11.65 -2.34
N ASP A 384 1.60 12.70 -1.74
CA ASP A 384 2.02 13.23 -0.44
C ASP A 384 1.32 12.54 0.74
N PHE A 385 0.43 11.59 0.46
CA PHE A 385 -0.37 10.84 1.43
C PHE A 385 -0.24 9.33 1.18
N GLU A 386 -0.22 8.57 2.27
CA GLU A 386 -0.38 7.12 2.25
C GLU A 386 -1.75 6.73 2.84
N VAL A 387 -2.48 5.84 2.17
CA VAL A 387 -3.73 5.28 2.71
C VAL A 387 -3.63 3.76 2.82
N ASN A 388 -3.73 3.31 4.06
CA ASN A 388 -3.88 1.92 4.43
C ASN A 388 -5.34 1.62 4.65
N THR A 389 -5.82 0.48 4.17
CA THR A 389 -7.25 0.14 4.24
C THR A 389 -7.47 -1.18 4.97
N VAL A 390 -8.43 -1.16 5.88
CA VAL A 390 -8.91 -2.33 6.61
C VAL A 390 -10.38 -2.49 6.30
N VAL A 391 -10.74 -3.65 5.76
CA VAL A 391 -12.13 -4.05 5.60
C VAL A 391 -12.51 -4.94 6.75
N LEU A 392 -13.67 -4.66 7.36
CA LEU A 392 -14.25 -5.48 8.41
C LEU A 392 -15.49 -6.20 7.88
N GLU A 393 -15.32 -7.42 7.40
CA GLU A 393 -16.43 -8.24 6.91
C GLU A 393 -16.24 -9.69 7.35
N ASN A 394 -17.35 -10.38 7.63
CA ASN A 394 -17.31 -11.78 8.06
C ASN A 394 -17.31 -12.72 6.84
N GLU A 395 -17.80 -12.21 5.70
CA GLU A 395 -17.99 -12.93 4.45
C GLU A 395 -17.20 -12.20 3.34
N PRO A 396 -16.13 -12.81 2.81
CA PRO A 396 -15.21 -12.14 1.88
C PRO A 396 -15.92 -11.61 0.64
N ASP A 397 -15.65 -10.35 0.29
CA ASP A 397 -16.11 -9.68 -0.93
C ASP A 397 -17.64 -9.57 -1.05
N THR A 398 -18.39 -9.59 0.06
CA THR A 398 -19.86 -9.47 0.04
C THR A 398 -20.43 -8.38 0.93
N GLY A 399 -19.75 -8.05 2.03
CA GLY A 399 -20.20 -7.07 3.00
C GLY A 399 -19.72 -5.65 2.69
N ALA A 400 -18.53 -5.54 2.11
CA ALA A 400 -17.87 -4.28 1.83
C ALA A 400 -17.36 -4.18 0.38
N ASP A 401 -17.01 -2.96 -0.03
CA ASP A 401 -16.42 -2.70 -1.34
C ASP A 401 -14.90 -2.95 -1.31
N THR A 402 -14.50 -4.22 -1.34
CA THR A 402 -13.09 -4.64 -1.26
C THR A 402 -12.26 -4.12 -2.43
N ASN A 403 -12.84 -4.05 -3.64
CA ASN A 403 -12.24 -3.41 -4.81
C ASN A 403 -11.92 -1.94 -4.52
N LEU A 404 -12.93 -1.16 -4.09
CA LEU A 404 -12.72 0.25 -3.76
C LEU A 404 -11.66 0.43 -2.67
N MET A 405 -11.68 -0.41 -1.63
CA MET A 405 -10.73 -0.29 -0.51
C MET A 405 -9.30 -0.61 -0.94
N GLN A 406 -9.11 -1.58 -1.84
CA GLN A 406 -7.79 -1.82 -2.40
C GLN A 406 -7.39 -0.76 -3.42
N ASP A 407 -8.30 -0.29 -4.26
CA ASP A 407 -8.05 0.79 -5.21
C ASP A 407 -7.62 2.05 -4.47
N ILE A 408 -8.29 2.42 -3.37
CA ILE A 408 -7.86 3.50 -2.49
C ILE A 408 -6.43 3.26 -1.98
N SER A 409 -6.11 2.05 -1.49
CA SER A 409 -4.75 1.77 -1.00
C SER A 409 -3.69 1.83 -2.10
N ASN A 410 -4.01 1.35 -3.30
CA ASN A 410 -3.13 1.38 -4.47
C ASN A 410 -2.94 2.81 -5.00
N ASP A 411 -4.01 3.60 -5.05
CA ASP A 411 -4.03 4.97 -5.53
C ASP A 411 -3.19 5.88 -4.62
N PHE A 412 -3.30 5.70 -3.32
CA PHE A 412 -2.49 6.40 -2.31
C PHE A 412 -1.28 5.58 -1.89
N GLY A 413 -0.80 4.71 -2.78
CA GLY A 413 0.29 3.79 -2.50
C GLY A 413 1.49 4.51 -1.89
N GLY A 414 2.09 3.88 -0.90
CA GLY A 414 3.23 4.39 -0.15
C GLY A 414 4.19 3.27 0.23
N PHE A 415 5.09 3.53 1.16
CA PHE A 415 6.12 2.55 1.55
C PHE A 415 5.51 1.29 2.18
N ALA A 416 4.43 1.48 2.94
CA ALA A 416 3.78 0.44 3.73
C ALA A 416 2.31 0.23 3.36
N SER A 417 1.88 0.72 2.19
CA SER A 417 0.48 0.64 1.75
C SER A 417 -0.02 -0.80 1.81
N ALA A 418 -1.04 -1.03 2.62
CA ALA A 418 -1.61 -2.33 2.88
C ALA A 418 -3.14 -2.27 2.77
N TYR A 419 -3.67 -3.28 2.10
CA TYR A 419 -5.07 -3.68 2.18
C TYR A 419 -5.13 -4.94 3.05
N ILE A 420 -5.99 -4.91 4.07
CA ILE A 420 -6.19 -6.02 5.01
C ILE A 420 -7.68 -6.29 5.14
N ASN A 421 -8.08 -7.54 4.93
CA ASN A 421 -9.43 -8.00 5.25
C ASN A 421 -9.41 -8.70 6.62
N ALA A 422 -10.10 -8.12 7.61
CA ALA A 422 -10.20 -8.66 8.96
C ALA A 422 -11.58 -9.29 9.17
N VAL A 423 -11.62 -10.59 9.47
CA VAL A 423 -12.87 -11.34 9.68
C VAL A 423 -13.17 -11.62 11.16
N SER A 424 -12.25 -11.26 12.06
CA SER A 424 -12.37 -11.43 13.51
C SER A 424 -11.87 -10.20 14.28
N LYS A 425 -12.20 -10.13 15.57
CA LYS A 425 -11.71 -9.06 16.45
C LYS A 425 -10.19 -9.11 16.59
N GLU A 426 -9.64 -10.32 16.71
CA GLU A 426 -8.21 -10.56 16.83
C GLU A 426 -7.48 -10.14 15.55
N GLU A 427 -8.03 -10.45 14.38
CA GLU A 427 -7.50 -9.98 13.10
C GLU A 427 -7.62 -8.46 12.93
N LEU A 428 -8.69 -7.83 13.40
CA LEU A 428 -8.82 -6.38 13.36
C LEU A 428 -7.74 -5.69 14.21
N VAL A 429 -7.47 -6.22 15.41
CA VAL A 429 -6.37 -5.72 16.25
C VAL A 429 -5.02 -5.94 15.57
N ALA A 430 -4.79 -7.13 15.00
CA ALA A 430 -3.58 -7.43 14.24
C ALA A 430 -3.41 -6.46 13.05
N ALA A 431 -4.47 -6.22 12.27
CA ALA A 431 -4.45 -5.32 11.11
C ALA A 431 -4.04 -3.89 11.49
N PHE A 432 -4.56 -3.37 12.61
CA PHE A 432 -4.17 -2.07 13.14
C PHE A 432 -2.71 -2.07 13.58
N VAL A 433 -2.30 -3.04 14.40
CA VAL A 433 -0.93 -3.14 14.92
C VAL A 433 0.10 -3.29 13.81
N GLU A 434 -0.15 -4.17 12.83
CA GLU A 434 0.73 -4.41 11.68
C GLU A 434 0.90 -3.16 10.82
N ASN A 435 -0.08 -2.26 10.81
CA ASN A 435 0.02 -1.01 10.07
C ASN A 435 1.14 -0.09 10.58
N LEU A 436 1.47 -0.15 11.88
CA LEU A 436 2.63 0.58 12.43
C LEU A 436 3.98 0.01 11.98
N PHE A 437 4.03 -1.27 11.61
CA PHE A 437 5.29 -1.99 11.42
C PHE A 437 6.06 -1.43 10.22
N GLY A 438 5.36 -1.06 9.16
CA GLY A 438 6.00 -0.48 7.98
C GLY A 438 6.65 0.88 8.23
N HIS A 439 6.06 1.73 9.07
CA HIS A 439 6.52 3.10 9.28
C HIS A 439 7.55 3.25 10.40
N LEU A 440 7.42 2.41 11.42
CA LEU A 440 8.30 2.39 12.58
C LEU A 440 9.30 1.23 12.56
N TYR A 441 9.35 0.49 11.45
CA TYR A 441 10.22 -0.67 11.24
C TYR A 441 10.03 -1.76 12.29
N LEU A 442 8.88 -1.82 12.95
CA LEU A 442 8.65 -2.72 14.07
C LEU A 442 8.60 -4.17 13.62
N ASN A 443 8.96 -5.08 14.51
CA ASN A 443 8.74 -6.50 14.33
C ASN A 443 8.09 -7.13 15.55
N GLN A 444 7.33 -8.18 15.33
CA GLN A 444 6.71 -8.96 16.39
C GLN A 444 7.32 -10.36 16.47
N THR A 445 7.47 -10.88 17.69
CA THR A 445 7.65 -12.32 17.92
C THR A 445 6.37 -12.93 18.48
N GLN A 446 6.17 -14.21 18.18
CA GLN A 446 5.06 -14.98 18.74
C GLN A 446 5.39 -15.43 20.16
N PHE A 447 4.36 -15.41 21.01
CA PHE A 447 4.39 -16.11 22.28
C PHE A 447 4.20 -17.61 22.03
N ASN A 448 4.92 -18.46 22.76
CA ASN A 448 4.63 -19.87 22.80
C ASN A 448 3.44 -20.15 23.74
N GLY A 449 2.92 -21.37 23.74
CA GLY A 449 1.80 -21.79 24.60
C GLY A 449 2.07 -21.71 26.13
N THR A 450 3.26 -21.29 26.55
CA THR A 450 3.66 -21.06 27.95
C THR A 450 3.94 -19.58 28.26
N ALA A 451 3.44 -18.67 27.41
CA ALA A 451 3.61 -17.23 27.53
C ALA A 451 5.08 -16.76 27.48
N GLN A 452 5.94 -17.53 26.79
CA GLN A 452 7.33 -17.17 26.59
C GLN A 452 7.60 -16.70 25.17
N PHE A 453 8.59 -15.84 25.01
CA PHE A 453 9.07 -15.36 23.73
C PHE A 453 10.59 -15.12 23.80
N THR A 454 11.24 -15.02 22.64
CA THR A 454 12.69 -14.82 22.58
C THR A 454 13.02 -13.41 22.08
N VAL A 455 14.02 -12.80 22.70
CA VAL A 455 14.57 -11.50 22.32
C VAL A 455 15.98 -11.72 21.77
N ASN A 456 16.27 -11.11 20.62
CA ASN A 456 17.58 -11.23 19.98
C ASN A 456 18.64 -10.39 20.69
N ASN A 457 19.88 -10.58 20.26
CA ASN A 457 20.97 -9.76 20.77
C ASN A 457 20.91 -8.34 20.20
N ASN A 458 21.19 -7.35 21.05
CA ASN A 458 21.23 -5.93 20.70
C ASN A 458 19.91 -5.34 20.20
N GLU A 459 18.75 -5.91 20.54
CA GLU A 459 17.49 -5.22 20.24
C GLU A 459 17.44 -3.89 21.02
N PRO A 460 17.27 -2.73 20.36
CA PRO A 460 17.28 -1.42 21.03
C PRO A 460 16.09 -1.20 21.95
N ARG A 461 14.91 -1.77 21.62
CA ARG A 461 13.69 -1.60 22.40
C ARG A 461 12.77 -2.80 22.28
N LEU A 462 12.13 -3.14 23.40
CA LEU A 462 11.08 -4.15 23.51
C LEU A 462 9.83 -3.53 24.13
N VAL A 463 8.68 -3.76 23.51
CA VAL A 463 7.35 -3.54 24.08
C VAL A 463 6.65 -4.88 24.25
N VAL A 464 6.27 -5.20 25.48
CA VAL A 464 5.46 -6.39 25.78
C VAL A 464 4.08 -5.91 26.17
N MET A 465 3.06 -6.23 25.39
CA MET A 465 1.68 -5.81 25.60
C MET A 465 0.74 -7.01 25.68
N LEU A 466 -0.06 -7.07 26.74
CA LEU A 466 -1.11 -8.05 26.93
C LEU A 466 -2.47 -7.35 26.93
N VAL A 467 -3.44 -7.91 26.21
CA VAL A 467 -4.80 -7.38 26.08
C VAL A 467 -5.82 -8.46 26.44
N TRP A 468 -6.71 -8.15 27.38
CA TRP A 468 -7.77 -9.03 27.85
C TRP A 468 -9.15 -8.44 27.57
N HIS A 469 -10.09 -9.31 27.23
CA HIS A 469 -11.51 -9.08 27.41
C HIS A 469 -11.83 -9.28 28.89
N SER A 470 -12.22 -8.20 29.56
CA SER A 470 -12.36 -8.15 31.01
C SER A 470 -13.77 -7.69 31.36
N THR A 471 -14.64 -8.66 31.71
CA THR A 471 -15.93 -8.39 32.39
C THR A 471 -15.80 -8.53 33.90
N VAL A 472 -14.61 -8.88 34.40
CA VAL A 472 -14.36 -9.10 35.83
C VAL A 472 -14.20 -7.76 36.54
N ALA A 473 -14.55 -7.70 37.84
CA ALA A 473 -14.47 -6.46 38.61
C ALA A 473 -13.05 -6.08 39.02
N SER A 474 -12.14 -7.05 39.15
CA SER A 474 -10.75 -6.86 39.55
C SER A 474 -9.86 -6.52 38.35
N ASP A 475 -8.88 -5.63 38.57
CA ASP A 475 -7.84 -5.32 37.59
C ASP A 475 -7.02 -6.58 37.26
N ARG A 476 -6.80 -6.80 35.97
CA ARG A 476 -5.80 -7.72 35.45
C ARG A 476 -4.50 -6.97 35.19
N GLY A 477 -3.43 -7.73 35.05
CA GLY A 477 -2.11 -7.23 34.73
C GLY A 477 -1.13 -8.38 34.74
N PHE A 478 0.14 -8.06 34.49
CA PHE A 478 1.19 -9.06 34.47
C PHE A 478 2.51 -8.44 34.92
N ARG A 479 3.43 -9.31 35.32
CA ARG A 479 4.82 -8.99 35.57
C ARG A 479 5.66 -9.65 34.49
N LEU A 480 6.85 -9.10 34.23
CA LEU A 480 7.70 -9.58 33.16
C LEU A 480 8.96 -10.23 33.74
N GLN A 481 9.18 -11.51 33.43
CA GLN A 481 10.37 -12.23 33.84
C GLN A 481 11.44 -12.16 32.74
N ARG A 482 12.64 -11.69 33.13
CA ARG A 482 13.82 -11.60 32.26
C ARG A 482 14.51 -12.96 32.08
N PRO A 483 15.43 -13.11 31.10
CA PRO A 483 16.20 -14.34 30.90
C PRO A 483 17.06 -14.77 32.11
N ASP A 484 17.45 -13.81 32.95
CA ASP A 484 18.20 -14.05 34.20
C ASP A 484 17.29 -14.42 35.40
N ASN A 485 15.99 -14.57 35.17
CA ASN A 485 14.92 -14.79 36.14
C ASN A 485 14.58 -13.60 37.06
N SER A 486 15.18 -12.43 36.87
CA SER A 486 14.71 -11.21 37.54
C SER A 486 13.32 -10.80 37.03
N ILE A 487 12.54 -10.11 37.87
CA ILE A 487 11.15 -9.73 37.58
C ILE A 487 11.06 -8.21 37.52
N ILE A 488 10.44 -7.70 36.45
CA ILE A 488 9.94 -6.33 36.35
C ILE A 488 8.49 -6.35 36.84
N ASP A 489 8.20 -5.62 37.90
CA ASP A 489 6.89 -5.58 38.55
C ASP A 489 6.10 -4.33 38.13
N THR A 490 4.80 -4.27 38.47
CA THR A 490 3.88 -3.21 38.04
C THR A 490 4.15 -1.83 38.66
N THR A 491 5.13 -1.74 39.58
CA THR A 491 5.59 -0.47 40.15
C THR A 491 6.72 0.18 39.35
N ASP A 492 7.26 -0.53 38.34
CA ASP A 492 8.29 0.00 37.46
C ASP A 492 7.72 1.09 36.56
N SER A 493 8.51 2.14 36.28
CA SER A 493 8.08 3.24 35.42
C SER A 493 7.85 2.83 33.96
N SER A 494 8.37 1.67 33.55
CA SER A 494 8.10 1.07 32.25
C SER A 494 6.71 0.44 32.14
N TYR A 495 6.03 0.18 33.26
CA TYR A 495 4.72 -0.44 33.28
C TYR A 495 3.61 0.58 33.04
N HIS A 496 2.73 0.24 32.10
CA HIS A 496 1.54 1.01 31.76
C HIS A 496 0.34 0.08 31.78
N HIS A 497 -0.80 0.60 32.26
CA HIS A 497 -2.02 -0.19 32.42
C HIS A 497 -3.23 0.69 32.18
N PHE A 498 -4.16 0.18 31.38
CA PHE A 498 -5.39 0.86 31.05
C PHE A 498 -6.57 -0.13 31.06
N ARG A 499 -7.70 0.32 31.57
CA ARG A 499 -8.92 -0.49 31.68
C ARG A 499 -10.14 0.32 31.29
N ASP A 500 -10.93 -0.23 30.37
CA ASP A 500 -12.23 0.30 29.99
C ASP A 500 -13.34 -0.68 30.38
N THR A 501 -14.09 -0.34 31.43
CA THR A 501 -15.19 -1.17 31.92
C THR A 501 -16.45 -1.06 31.07
N THR A 502 -16.56 -0.02 30.23
CA THR A 502 -17.72 0.17 29.34
C THR A 502 -17.59 -0.73 28.13
N LEU A 503 -16.40 -0.77 27.51
CA LEU A 503 -16.08 -1.63 26.38
C LEU A 503 -15.66 -3.06 26.81
N GLY A 504 -15.41 -3.26 28.11
CA GLY A 504 -15.11 -4.57 28.69
C GLY A 504 -13.75 -5.11 28.26
N TYR A 505 -12.73 -4.25 28.23
CA TYR A 505 -11.37 -4.68 27.93
C TYR A 505 -10.34 -3.99 28.84
N GLU A 506 -9.16 -4.57 28.85
CA GLU A 506 -8.04 -4.16 29.67
C GLU A 506 -6.76 -4.44 28.91
N LEU A 507 -5.80 -3.51 28.96
CA LEU A 507 -4.48 -3.70 28.39
C LEU A 507 -3.41 -3.29 29.40
N ALA A 508 -2.28 -3.96 29.35
CA ALA A 508 -1.09 -3.60 30.09
C ALA A 508 0.13 -3.80 29.21
N TYR A 509 1.14 -2.95 29.37
CA TYR A 509 2.39 -3.13 28.65
C TYR A 509 3.62 -2.64 29.42
N TYR A 510 4.78 -3.19 29.05
CA TYR A 510 6.10 -2.72 29.49
C TYR A 510 6.88 -2.16 28.31
N VAL A 511 7.62 -1.06 28.52
CA VAL A 511 8.63 -0.54 27.57
C VAL A 511 10.03 -0.75 28.15
N VAL A 512 10.82 -1.61 27.52
CA VAL A 512 12.18 -1.96 27.96
C VAL A 512 13.18 -1.51 26.89
N ASP A 513 14.03 -0.54 27.22
CA ASP A 513 15.16 -0.16 26.36
C ASP A 513 16.34 -1.11 26.58
N ASN A 514 17.05 -1.46 25.50
CA ASN A 514 18.18 -2.38 25.46
C ASN A 514 17.94 -3.70 26.23
N PRO A 515 16.84 -4.43 25.95
CA PRO A 515 16.54 -5.70 26.63
C PRO A 515 17.68 -6.72 26.47
N PRO A 516 18.07 -7.46 27.55
CA PRO A 516 18.97 -8.59 27.41
C PRO A 516 18.36 -9.68 26.50
N ALA A 517 19.22 -10.26 25.65
CA ALA A 517 18.88 -11.38 24.80
C ALA A 517 18.49 -12.62 25.61
N GLY A 518 17.59 -13.44 25.05
CA GLY A 518 17.18 -14.72 25.62
C GLY A 518 15.67 -14.86 25.73
N THR A 519 15.23 -15.85 26.51
CA THR A 519 13.82 -16.16 26.70
C THR A 519 13.22 -15.34 27.83
N TRP A 520 12.16 -14.61 27.50
CA TRP A 520 11.35 -13.82 28.42
C TRP A 520 10.01 -14.51 28.66
N GLN A 521 9.34 -14.17 29.77
CA GLN A 521 8.03 -14.75 30.10
C GLN A 521 7.11 -13.71 30.76
N SER A 522 5.86 -13.63 30.30
CA SER A 522 4.80 -12.94 31.04
C SER A 522 4.28 -13.83 32.16
N ILE A 523 4.21 -13.30 33.38
CA ILE A 523 3.74 -14.02 34.57
C ILE A 523 2.65 -13.24 35.31
N GLY A 524 1.77 -13.94 36.02
CA GLY A 524 0.64 -13.31 36.71
C GLY A 524 1.06 -12.34 37.82
N LEU A 525 0.17 -11.41 38.20
CA LEU A 525 0.42 -10.42 39.28
C LEU A 525 0.73 -11.07 40.63
N VAL A 526 0.00 -12.14 40.97
CA VAL A 526 0.06 -12.79 42.30
C VAL A 526 0.79 -14.13 42.28
N SER A 527 1.10 -14.66 41.10
CA SER A 527 1.74 -15.97 40.94
C SER A 527 2.86 -15.87 39.92
N ASN A 528 3.91 -16.69 40.08
CA ASN A 528 4.95 -16.83 39.05
C ASN A 528 4.54 -17.85 37.99
N THR A 529 3.24 -17.94 37.69
CA THR A 529 2.72 -18.79 36.61
C THR A 529 2.55 -17.95 35.36
N ALA A 530 2.67 -18.59 34.20
CA ALA A 530 2.53 -17.94 32.90
C ALA A 530 1.18 -17.20 32.80
N GLU A 531 1.22 -15.93 32.41
CA GLU A 531 0.03 -15.12 32.14
C GLU A 531 -0.16 -15.02 30.62
N VAL A 532 -1.32 -15.50 30.15
CA VAL A 532 -1.71 -15.46 28.74
C VAL A 532 -2.97 -14.60 28.64
N ALA A 533 -2.92 -13.58 27.81
CA ALA A 533 -4.05 -12.73 27.48
C ALA A 533 -4.73 -13.19 26.17
N ASP A 534 -5.83 -12.55 25.80
CA ASP A 534 -6.53 -12.85 24.54
C ASP A 534 -5.66 -12.44 23.34
N ASN A 535 -4.95 -11.31 23.47
CA ASN A 535 -3.88 -10.92 22.54
C ASN A 535 -2.59 -10.68 23.32
N ASN A 536 -1.51 -11.32 22.89
CA ASN A 536 -0.17 -11.18 23.47
C ASN A 536 0.77 -10.68 22.39
N LEU A 537 1.33 -9.49 22.59
CA LEU A 537 2.20 -8.81 21.63
C LEU A 537 3.57 -8.60 22.26
N ALA A 538 4.61 -9.07 21.59
CA ALA A 538 6.00 -8.80 21.94
C ALA A 538 6.67 -8.18 20.71
N ILE A 539 6.85 -6.86 20.78
CA ILE A 539 7.19 -6.00 19.65
C ILE A 539 8.56 -5.37 19.89
N PHE A 540 9.37 -5.31 18.84
CA PHE A 540 10.73 -4.79 18.87
C PHE A 540 10.89 -3.65 17.88
N ASP A 541 11.76 -2.70 18.20
CA ASP A 541 12.52 -1.95 17.20
C ASP A 541 13.68 -2.88 16.79
N PRO A 542 13.68 -3.49 15.60
CA PRO A 542 14.45 -4.69 15.34
C PRO A 542 15.78 -4.42 14.63
N THR A 543 16.81 -5.11 15.09
CA THR A 543 18.09 -5.24 14.36
C THR A 543 17.95 -6.04 13.05
N ILE A 544 17.01 -6.99 13.01
CA ILE A 544 16.68 -7.81 11.84
C ILE A 544 15.42 -7.26 11.17
N TYR A 545 15.61 -6.65 10.02
CA TYR A 545 14.59 -6.06 9.18
C TYR A 545 13.93 -7.10 8.27
N ALA A 546 12.60 -7.04 8.14
CA ALA A 546 11.82 -7.85 7.23
C ALA A 546 10.73 -7.00 6.56
N GLN A 547 10.83 -6.83 5.25
CA GLN A 547 9.84 -6.10 4.46
C GLN A 547 9.09 -7.09 3.57
N PHE A 548 7.76 -7.08 3.62
CA PHE A 548 6.92 -7.96 2.81
C PHE A 548 6.12 -7.14 1.82
N ASN A 549 6.05 -7.62 0.59
CA ASN A 549 5.41 -6.93 -0.51
C ASN A 549 4.62 -7.91 -1.40
N ALA A 550 3.46 -7.46 -1.89
CA ALA A 550 2.67 -8.16 -2.89
C ALA A 550 2.30 -7.14 -3.99
N LYS A 551 2.81 -7.34 -5.20
CA LYS A 551 2.64 -6.44 -6.33
C LYS A 551 2.02 -7.16 -7.51
N ARG A 552 1.20 -6.45 -8.26
CA ARG A 552 0.72 -6.95 -9.55
C ARG A 552 1.86 -6.98 -10.57
N GLN A 553 2.03 -8.10 -11.25
CA GLN A 553 2.89 -8.20 -12.43
C GLN A 553 2.10 -8.82 -13.59
N GLY A 554 1.35 -7.98 -14.29
CA GLY A 554 0.41 -8.42 -15.32
C GLY A 554 -0.79 -9.15 -14.71
N GLN A 555 -0.91 -10.45 -15.00
CA GLN A 555 -1.96 -11.33 -14.46
C GLN A 555 -1.52 -12.08 -13.18
N ASP A 556 -0.22 -12.06 -12.89
CA ASP A 556 0.40 -12.76 -11.78
C ASP A 556 0.65 -11.79 -10.62
N ILE A 557 0.92 -12.33 -9.44
CA ILE A 557 1.25 -11.55 -8.23
C ILE A 557 2.71 -11.82 -7.88
N LEU A 558 3.55 -10.78 -7.94
CA LEU A 558 4.93 -10.83 -7.47
C LEU A 558 4.94 -10.62 -5.96
N LEU A 559 5.39 -11.64 -5.25
CA LEU A 559 5.51 -11.66 -3.79
C LEU A 559 6.99 -11.51 -3.45
N GLN A 560 7.33 -10.61 -2.53
CA GLN A 560 8.71 -10.37 -2.12
C GLN A 560 8.84 -10.23 -0.62
N VAL A 561 9.94 -10.76 -0.07
CA VAL A 561 10.36 -10.55 1.31
C VAL A 561 11.83 -10.15 1.33
N SER A 562 12.12 -8.92 1.75
CA SER A 562 13.49 -8.44 1.96
C SER A 562 13.91 -8.69 3.40
N LEU A 563 14.92 -9.52 3.62
CA LEU A 563 15.48 -9.83 4.93
C LEU A 563 16.90 -9.29 5.07
N GLN A 564 17.13 -8.45 6.07
CA GLN A 564 18.44 -7.87 6.34
C GLN A 564 18.69 -7.80 7.84
N GLU A 565 19.92 -8.02 8.27
CA GLU A 565 20.37 -7.67 9.61
C GLU A 565 21.55 -6.74 9.47
N ASN A 566 21.44 -5.54 10.04
CA ASN A 566 22.56 -4.60 10.02
C ASN A 566 23.16 -4.40 8.60
N GLY A 567 22.30 -4.39 7.56
CA GLY A 567 22.64 -4.01 6.18
C GLY A 567 23.12 -5.18 5.37
N LYS A 568 23.37 -6.28 6.06
CA LYS A 568 23.77 -7.52 5.45
C LYS A 568 22.51 -8.29 5.10
N PRO A 569 22.37 -8.69 3.83
CA PRO A 569 21.26 -9.55 3.45
C PRO A 569 21.32 -10.85 4.24
N ILE A 570 20.16 -11.35 4.66
CA ILE A 570 20.03 -12.68 5.25
C ILE A 570 19.59 -13.60 4.13
N THR A 571 20.53 -14.39 3.60
CA THR A 571 20.31 -15.22 2.40
C THR A 571 20.06 -16.68 2.77
N GLU A 572 19.77 -17.52 1.77
CA GLU A 572 19.84 -18.98 1.96
C GLU A 572 21.30 -19.44 2.24
N PRO A 573 21.51 -20.52 3.03
CA PRO A 573 20.52 -21.36 3.71
C PRO A 573 20.13 -20.85 5.11
N ASP A 574 20.60 -19.66 5.50
CA ASP A 574 20.44 -19.13 6.86
C ASP A 574 19.01 -18.59 7.11
N ALA A 575 18.25 -18.28 6.06
CA ALA A 575 16.83 -17.98 6.12
C ALA A 575 15.97 -18.91 5.26
N GLU A 576 14.76 -19.20 5.74
CA GLU A 576 13.69 -19.88 5.03
C GLU A 576 12.46 -18.96 5.02
N VAL A 577 12.00 -18.60 3.82
CA VAL A 577 10.77 -17.83 3.63
C VAL A 577 9.71 -18.73 2.99
N THR A 578 8.62 -18.90 3.73
CA THR A 578 7.44 -19.63 3.30
C THR A 578 6.23 -18.70 3.30
N MET A 579 5.21 -19.06 2.55
CA MET A 579 3.96 -18.31 2.46
C MET A 579 2.80 -19.28 2.34
N GLY A 580 1.82 -19.16 3.23
CA GLY A 580 0.49 -19.69 3.02
C GLY A 580 -0.30 -18.76 2.11
N VAL A 581 -0.97 -19.31 1.08
CA VAL A 581 -1.92 -18.55 0.28
C VAL A 581 -3.32 -19.07 0.51
N GLU A 582 -4.25 -18.18 0.81
CA GLU A 582 -5.68 -18.40 0.67
C GLU A 582 -6.15 -17.71 -0.59
N ARG A 583 -6.77 -18.44 -1.51
CA ARG A 583 -7.25 -17.91 -2.79
C ARG A 583 -8.71 -18.24 -3.01
N PRO A 584 -9.42 -17.49 -3.86
CA PRO A 584 -10.76 -17.86 -4.31
C PRO A 584 -10.71 -19.13 -5.17
N ASP A 585 -11.54 -20.12 -4.85
CA ASP A 585 -11.74 -21.29 -5.72
C ASP A 585 -12.48 -20.96 -7.04
N GLU A 586 -13.19 -19.83 -7.06
CA GLU A 586 -13.97 -19.34 -8.20
C GLU A 586 -13.98 -17.81 -8.21
N GLY A 587 -13.91 -17.20 -9.40
CA GLY A 587 -13.98 -15.75 -9.55
C GLY A 587 -15.37 -15.22 -9.24
N LEU A 588 -15.47 -14.15 -8.45
CA LEU A 588 -16.75 -13.57 -8.04
C LEU A 588 -17.62 -13.18 -9.24
N GLY A 589 -17.06 -12.50 -10.24
CA GLY A 589 -17.73 -12.10 -11.46
C GLY A 589 -18.11 -13.28 -12.35
N THR A 590 -17.27 -14.31 -12.42
CA THR A 590 -17.58 -15.59 -13.09
C THR A 590 -18.75 -16.31 -12.42
N PHE A 591 -18.73 -16.43 -11.10
CA PHE A 591 -19.80 -17.03 -10.32
C PHE A 591 -21.11 -16.27 -10.54
N ALA A 592 -21.08 -14.95 -10.37
CA ALA A 592 -22.25 -14.08 -10.54
C ALA A 592 -22.78 -14.08 -11.98
N SER A 593 -21.93 -14.28 -12.99
CA SER A 593 -22.34 -14.32 -14.40
C SER A 593 -22.90 -15.68 -14.81
N THR A 594 -22.32 -16.77 -14.31
CA THR A 594 -22.61 -18.12 -14.81
C THR A 594 -23.61 -18.90 -13.95
N PHE A 595 -23.71 -18.62 -12.65
CA PHE A 595 -24.58 -19.40 -11.78
C PHE A 595 -26.04 -18.97 -11.89
N THR A 596 -26.90 -19.99 -11.99
CA THR A 596 -28.35 -19.85 -12.01
C THR A 596 -28.94 -20.11 -10.62
N SER A 597 -30.24 -19.82 -10.43
CA SER A 597 -30.99 -20.15 -9.21
C SER A 597 -31.12 -21.66 -8.92
N LYS A 598 -30.53 -22.52 -9.75
CA LYS A 598 -30.43 -23.97 -9.55
C LYS A 598 -28.99 -24.42 -9.25
N CYS A 599 -28.07 -23.48 -9.03
CA CYS A 599 -26.66 -23.73 -8.77
C CYS A 599 -25.97 -24.53 -9.88
N GLN A 600 -26.41 -24.29 -11.10
CA GLN A 600 -25.77 -24.80 -12.30
C GLN A 600 -25.03 -23.64 -12.95
N SER A 601 -23.73 -23.84 -13.17
CA SER A 601 -22.92 -22.96 -14.00
C SER A 601 -23.34 -23.14 -15.46
N VAL A 602 -23.85 -22.08 -16.06
CA VAL A 602 -24.22 -21.99 -17.47
C VAL A 602 -23.60 -20.70 -18.01
N PRO A 603 -22.97 -20.72 -19.19
CA PRO A 603 -22.50 -19.47 -19.80
C PRO A 603 -23.62 -18.42 -19.82
N PRO A 604 -23.30 -17.15 -19.54
CA PRO A 604 -24.32 -16.12 -19.47
C PRO A 604 -25.03 -16.05 -20.82
N ASN A 605 -26.36 -16.04 -20.79
CA ASN A 605 -27.20 -15.94 -21.99
C ASN A 605 -27.71 -14.51 -22.16
N ILE A 606 -27.77 -14.07 -23.42
CA ILE A 606 -28.32 -12.76 -23.77
C ILE A 606 -29.78 -12.69 -23.28
N PRO A 607 -30.15 -11.69 -22.47
CA PRO A 607 -31.52 -11.54 -21.98
C PRO A 607 -32.52 -11.33 -23.13
N PRO A 608 -33.82 -11.59 -22.91
CA PRO A 608 -34.88 -11.28 -23.87
C PRO A 608 -34.82 -9.82 -24.33
N ILE A 609 -35.34 -9.54 -25.53
CA ILE A 609 -35.35 -8.19 -26.11
C ILE A 609 -36.05 -7.20 -25.16
N ILE A 610 -35.37 -6.12 -24.76
CA ILE A 610 -35.96 -5.03 -23.98
C ILE A 610 -36.88 -4.19 -24.87
N ASN A 611 -38.05 -3.81 -24.38
CA ASN A 611 -38.90 -2.85 -25.07
C ASN A 611 -38.30 -1.43 -24.97
N VAL A 612 -38.04 -0.77 -26.10
CA VAL A 612 -37.45 0.59 -26.14
C VAL A 612 -38.22 1.59 -25.28
N ARG A 613 -39.55 1.44 -25.14
CA ARG A 613 -40.35 2.32 -24.28
C ARG A 613 -39.93 2.24 -22.81
N ASP A 614 -39.55 1.06 -22.32
CA ASP A 614 -39.17 0.89 -20.92
C ASP A 614 -37.85 1.62 -20.64
N ILE A 615 -36.88 1.54 -21.55
CA ILE A 615 -35.60 2.26 -21.47
C ILE A 615 -35.82 3.77 -21.46
N ILE A 616 -36.63 4.29 -22.41
CA ILE A 616 -36.93 5.74 -22.47
C ILE A 616 -37.66 6.22 -21.21
N SER A 617 -38.49 5.37 -20.62
CA SER A 617 -39.19 5.69 -19.37
C SER A 617 -38.32 5.57 -18.11
N GLY A 618 -37.03 5.20 -18.24
CA GLY A 618 -36.13 4.98 -17.11
C GLY A 618 -36.48 3.75 -16.28
N LYS A 619 -37.26 2.80 -16.83
CA LYS A 619 -37.52 1.53 -16.15
C LYS A 619 -36.32 0.61 -16.33
N ASN A 620 -35.79 0.11 -15.22
CA ASN A 620 -34.76 -0.92 -15.26
C ASN A 620 -35.30 -2.16 -16.00
N PRO A 621 -34.51 -2.79 -16.88
CA PRO A 621 -34.91 -4.00 -17.56
C PRO A 621 -35.16 -5.14 -16.56
N PRO A 622 -36.00 -6.12 -16.91
CA PRO A 622 -36.19 -7.30 -16.07
C PRO A 622 -34.84 -8.00 -15.88
N ALA A 623 -34.39 -8.12 -14.62
CA ALA A 623 -33.19 -8.86 -14.27
C ALA A 623 -33.25 -10.29 -14.83
N GLY A 624 -32.15 -10.77 -15.41
CA GLY A 624 -32.09 -12.10 -16.00
C GLY A 624 -32.47 -13.19 -14.98
N ASN A 625 -33.55 -13.93 -15.26
CA ASN A 625 -34.02 -15.16 -14.59
C ASN A 625 -34.20 -15.19 -13.05
N ILE A 626 -34.02 -14.09 -12.32
CA ILE A 626 -34.48 -13.98 -10.93
C ILE A 626 -35.59 -12.94 -10.88
N VAL A 627 -36.80 -13.37 -11.24
CA VAL A 627 -38.01 -12.56 -11.03
C VAL A 627 -38.28 -12.56 -9.53
N ILE A 628 -37.93 -11.46 -8.85
CA ILE A 628 -38.37 -11.19 -7.48
C ILE A 628 -39.85 -10.78 -7.60
N THR A 629 -40.77 -11.74 -7.52
CA THR A 629 -42.19 -11.41 -7.32
C THR A 629 -42.36 -10.94 -5.89
N SER A 630 -42.22 -9.65 -5.62
CA SER A 630 -42.81 -9.05 -4.43
C SER A 630 -44.33 -9.10 -4.62
N GLN A 631 -44.98 -9.97 -3.86
CA GLN A 631 -46.43 -10.12 -3.86
C GLN A 631 -47.04 -8.80 -3.31
N PRO A 632 -47.99 -8.15 -4.02
CA PRO A 632 -48.60 -6.92 -3.51
C PRO A 632 -49.31 -7.21 -2.19
N ALA A 633 -49.06 -6.38 -1.18
CA ALA A 633 -49.74 -6.43 0.11
C ALA A 633 -51.24 -6.18 -0.08
N GLY A 634 -52.03 -7.26 -0.13
CA GLY A 634 -53.48 -7.15 -0.24
C GLY A 634 -54.18 -8.49 -0.49
N SER A 635 -54.26 -9.36 0.51
CA SER A 635 -55.39 -10.30 0.65
C SER A 635 -55.36 -11.00 2.01
N THR A 636 -56.53 -11.03 2.63
CA THR A 636 -56.86 -11.47 3.99
C THR A 636 -56.63 -12.96 4.27
N SER A 637 -56.03 -13.23 5.45
CA SER A 637 -56.26 -14.36 6.37
C SER A 637 -56.71 -15.73 5.82
N PHE A 638 -55.81 -16.72 5.91
CA PHE A 638 -56.18 -18.09 6.24
C PHE A 638 -55.19 -18.64 7.28
N ALA A 639 -55.62 -18.68 8.54
CA ALA A 639 -54.91 -19.36 9.61
C ALA A 639 -55.16 -20.87 9.47
N THR A 640 -54.13 -21.63 9.11
CA THR A 640 -54.12 -23.08 9.26
C THR A 640 -53.11 -23.42 10.35
N THR A 641 -53.63 -23.68 11.55
CA THR A 641 -52.85 -24.16 12.70
C THR A 641 -52.34 -25.56 12.37
N THR A 642 -51.06 -25.69 12.06
CA THR A 642 -50.39 -26.99 11.96
C THR A 642 -49.48 -27.14 13.17
N THR A 643 -49.84 -28.05 14.07
CA THR A 643 -49.05 -28.45 15.23
C THR A 643 -47.81 -29.21 14.76
N VAL A 644 -46.63 -28.62 14.92
CA VAL A 644 -45.33 -29.27 14.63
C VAL A 644 -44.69 -29.76 15.94
N ASN A 645 -44.14 -30.95 15.86
CA ASN A 645 -43.51 -31.78 16.89
C ASN A 645 -42.10 -31.26 17.26
N PRO A 646 -41.72 -31.09 18.55
CA PRO A 646 -40.52 -30.33 18.95
C PRO A 646 -39.15 -31.05 18.89
N ASN A 647 -38.96 -32.14 18.14
CA ASN A 647 -37.73 -32.95 18.23
C ASN A 647 -36.87 -33.04 16.94
N THR A 648 -36.72 -31.95 16.20
CA THR A 648 -35.65 -31.82 15.20
C THR A 648 -35.09 -30.40 15.22
N THR A 649 -33.83 -30.26 15.63
CA THR A 649 -33.00 -29.06 15.40
C THR A 649 -32.68 -28.99 13.91
N SER A 650 -33.53 -28.31 13.16
CA SER A 650 -33.25 -27.82 11.80
C SER A 650 -33.35 -26.30 11.81
N MET A 651 -32.47 -25.66 11.03
CA MET A 651 -32.32 -24.21 10.82
C MET A 651 -33.61 -23.41 11.02
N ALA A 652 -33.52 -22.34 11.81
CA ALA A 652 -34.61 -21.42 12.05
C ALA A 652 -35.15 -20.88 10.72
N ALA A 653 -36.46 -21.02 10.50
CA ALA A 653 -37.12 -20.42 9.36
C ALA A 653 -37.02 -18.90 9.48
N VAL A 654 -36.22 -18.28 8.60
CA VAL A 654 -36.17 -16.84 8.39
C VAL A 654 -37.59 -16.35 8.08
N THR A 655 -38.17 -15.56 8.98
CA THR A 655 -39.49 -14.98 8.77
C THR A 655 -39.43 -13.93 7.65
N ASN A 656 -40.48 -13.84 6.83
CA ASN A 656 -40.62 -12.89 5.70
C ASN A 656 -40.32 -11.41 6.01
N GLY A 657 -40.13 -11.01 7.28
CA GLY A 657 -39.67 -9.67 7.65
C GLY A 657 -38.21 -9.37 7.28
N ASP A 658 -37.33 -10.37 7.25
CA ASP A 658 -35.88 -10.16 7.01
C ASP A 658 -35.53 -10.06 5.51
N GLN A 659 -36.36 -10.57 4.60
CA GLN A 659 -36.09 -10.43 3.15
C GLN A 659 -36.24 -9.00 2.63
N ASN A 660 -37.02 -8.14 3.30
CA ASN A 660 -37.06 -6.71 2.98
C ASN A 660 -35.86 -5.94 3.56
N ARG A 661 -35.04 -6.58 4.41
CA ARG A 661 -33.89 -5.96 5.09
C ARG A 661 -32.63 -5.94 4.22
N LEU A 662 -32.55 -6.81 3.19
CA LEU A 662 -31.39 -7.00 2.32
C LEU A 662 -31.43 -6.18 1.02
N THR A 663 -32.59 -5.67 0.58
CA THR A 663 -32.76 -5.14 -0.78
C THR A 663 -32.49 -3.64 -0.94
N ASP A 664 -32.37 -2.88 0.14
CA ASP A 664 -32.34 -1.39 0.08
C ASP A 664 -30.94 -0.76 0.24
N THR A 665 -29.91 -1.53 0.61
CA THR A 665 -28.55 -1.01 0.87
C THR A 665 -27.45 -1.64 0.01
N LEU A 666 -27.65 -2.84 -0.54
CA LEU A 666 -26.67 -3.50 -1.38
C LEU A 666 -26.88 -3.14 -2.87
N PRO A 667 -25.80 -2.89 -3.64
CA PRO A 667 -25.90 -2.80 -5.09
C PRO A 667 -26.61 -4.04 -5.68
N PRO A 668 -27.42 -3.90 -6.75
CA PRO A 668 -28.18 -5.03 -7.32
C PRO A 668 -27.36 -6.28 -7.66
N HIS A 669 -26.08 -6.11 -8.01
CA HIS A 669 -25.17 -7.21 -8.29
C HIS A 669 -24.77 -7.98 -7.01
N MET A 670 -24.53 -7.27 -5.90
CA MET A 670 -24.21 -7.88 -4.60
C MET A 670 -25.40 -8.66 -4.03
N ILE A 671 -26.62 -8.14 -4.18
CA ILE A 671 -27.86 -8.87 -3.85
C ILE A 671 -27.91 -10.20 -4.61
N LYS A 672 -27.51 -10.20 -5.88
CA LYS A 672 -27.46 -11.42 -6.69
C LYS A 672 -26.41 -12.39 -6.18
N VAL A 673 -25.19 -11.90 -5.91
CA VAL A 673 -24.09 -12.73 -5.36
C VAL A 673 -24.53 -13.39 -4.07
N GLN A 674 -24.96 -12.61 -3.08
CA GLN A 674 -25.37 -13.12 -1.78
C GLN A 674 -26.48 -14.17 -1.92
N ARG A 675 -27.49 -13.89 -2.75
CA ARG A 675 -28.57 -14.84 -3.00
C ARG A 675 -28.09 -16.11 -3.70
N LEU A 676 -27.11 -16.01 -4.60
CA LEU A 676 -26.51 -17.19 -5.23
C LEU A 676 -25.71 -18.00 -4.21
N LEU A 677 -24.95 -17.36 -3.32
CA LEU A 677 -24.26 -18.04 -2.22
C LEU A 677 -25.24 -18.78 -1.31
N GLU A 678 -26.33 -18.10 -0.88
CA GLU A 678 -27.39 -18.69 -0.08
C GLU A 678 -28.08 -19.88 -0.78
N ILE A 679 -28.53 -19.71 -2.04
CA ILE A 679 -29.22 -20.76 -2.80
C ILE A 679 -28.30 -21.96 -3.06
N CYS A 680 -27.00 -21.70 -3.21
CA CYS A 680 -26.00 -22.73 -3.48
C CYS A 680 -25.35 -23.31 -2.24
N GLU A 681 -25.83 -22.94 -1.05
CA GLU A 681 -25.30 -23.42 0.22
C GLU A 681 -23.78 -23.25 0.27
N LYS A 682 -23.30 -22.10 -0.21
CA LYS A 682 -21.89 -21.71 -0.17
C LYS A 682 -21.71 -20.65 0.93
N ASP A 683 -20.95 -20.98 1.96
CA ASP A 683 -20.51 -20.06 3.02
C ASP A 683 -19.30 -19.23 2.55
N GLY A 684 -19.42 -18.66 1.34
CA GLY A 684 -18.31 -18.06 0.59
C GLY A 684 -17.58 -19.02 -0.36
N PHE A 685 -16.47 -18.57 -0.93
CA PHE A 685 -15.62 -19.40 -1.77
C PHE A 685 -14.64 -20.18 -0.89
N ASN A 686 -14.61 -21.50 -1.06
CA ASN A 686 -13.60 -22.36 -0.45
C ASN A 686 -12.20 -21.78 -0.73
N ARG A 687 -11.34 -21.83 0.30
CA ARG A 687 -9.96 -21.34 0.24
C ARG A 687 -9.04 -22.55 0.32
N SER A 688 -8.14 -22.69 -0.65
CA SER A 688 -7.09 -23.71 -0.63
C SER A 688 -5.82 -23.13 -0.01
N GLU A 689 -5.35 -23.68 1.11
CA GLU A 689 -4.04 -23.35 1.66
C GLU A 689 -2.93 -24.12 0.95
N ASN A 690 -1.96 -23.41 0.38
CA ASN A 690 -0.70 -24.00 -0.07
C ASN A 690 0.46 -23.28 0.62
N ASN A 691 1.35 -24.04 1.27
CA ASN A 691 2.62 -23.51 1.75
C ASN A 691 3.61 -23.50 0.59
N LEU A 692 3.84 -22.31 0.04
CA LEU A 692 4.79 -22.04 -1.03
C LEU A 692 6.10 -21.51 -0.44
N LYS A 693 7.22 -21.81 -1.10
CA LYS A 693 8.54 -21.29 -0.74
C LYS A 693 8.89 -20.09 -1.63
N LEU A 694 9.52 -19.06 -1.07
CA LEU A 694 10.12 -17.95 -1.81
C LEU A 694 11.64 -18.15 -1.94
N TYR A 695 12.25 -17.55 -2.97
CA TYR A 695 13.64 -17.82 -3.37
C TYR A 695 14.46 -16.53 -3.54
N ASP A 696 15.71 -16.53 -3.05
CA ASP A 696 16.74 -15.50 -3.24
C ASP A 696 17.83 -16.05 -4.19
N ASP A 697 17.41 -16.47 -5.39
CA ASP A 697 18.22 -17.25 -6.33
C ASP A 697 18.39 -16.62 -7.72
N GLY A 698 17.97 -15.36 -7.89
CA GLY A 698 17.96 -14.64 -9.17
C GLY A 698 16.94 -15.19 -10.16
N SER A 699 15.92 -15.90 -9.68
CA SER A 699 14.81 -16.43 -10.46
C SER A 699 13.47 -16.26 -9.72
N HIS A 700 12.36 -16.81 -10.22
CA HIS A 700 11.02 -16.66 -9.61
C HIS A 700 10.56 -15.20 -9.38
N GLY A 701 11.10 -14.23 -10.11
CA GLY A 701 10.82 -12.80 -9.93
C GLY A 701 11.89 -12.05 -9.13
N ASP A 702 12.88 -12.75 -8.58
CA ASP A 702 14.09 -12.16 -8.03
C ASP A 702 15.04 -11.73 -9.17
N ALA A 703 15.54 -10.50 -9.08
CA ALA A 703 16.46 -9.93 -10.06
C ALA A 703 17.93 -10.25 -9.76
N THR A 704 18.30 -10.45 -8.48
CA THR A 704 19.69 -10.60 -8.05
C THR A 704 19.82 -11.63 -6.93
N ALA A 705 20.38 -12.80 -7.26
CA ALA A 705 20.62 -13.85 -6.27
C ALA A 705 21.53 -13.40 -5.11
N GLY A 706 21.13 -13.73 -3.88
CA GLY A 706 21.92 -13.51 -2.66
C GLY A 706 21.89 -12.08 -2.15
N ASP A 707 20.86 -11.30 -2.51
CA ASP A 707 20.66 -9.94 -2.05
C ASP A 707 19.67 -9.84 -0.86
N GLY A 708 19.21 -11.00 -0.36
CA GLY A 708 18.29 -11.09 0.76
C GLY A 708 16.84 -10.81 0.37
N ILE A 709 16.52 -10.68 -0.93
CA ILE A 709 15.17 -10.48 -1.44
C ILE A 709 14.61 -11.81 -1.95
N PHE A 710 13.87 -12.48 -1.08
CA PHE A 710 13.16 -13.69 -1.41
C PHE A 710 11.94 -13.36 -2.27
N SER A 711 11.84 -13.90 -3.48
CA SER A 711 10.75 -13.62 -4.40
C SER A 711 10.01 -14.88 -4.85
N LEU A 712 8.73 -14.71 -5.20
CA LEU A 712 7.91 -15.69 -5.90
C LEU A 712 6.90 -15.01 -6.80
N LEU A 713 6.92 -15.35 -8.09
CA LEU A 713 5.87 -14.99 -9.03
C LEU A 713 4.72 -15.99 -8.93
N TYR A 714 3.65 -15.60 -8.25
CA TYR A 714 2.48 -16.44 -8.03
C TYR A 714 1.54 -16.39 -9.26
N GLN A 715 1.51 -17.50 -10.00
CA GLN A 715 0.82 -17.64 -11.30
C GLN A 715 -0.62 -18.16 -11.17
N ASP A 716 -0.96 -18.77 -10.03
CA ASP A 716 -2.30 -19.30 -9.73
C ASP A 716 -3.25 -18.22 -9.17
N ALA A 717 -3.00 -16.98 -9.59
CA ALA A 717 -3.88 -15.85 -9.38
C ALA A 717 -4.90 -15.75 -10.52
N ASP A 718 -5.43 -16.84 -11.07
CA ASP A 718 -6.30 -16.78 -12.25
C ASP A 718 -7.73 -16.35 -11.94
N LYS A 719 -8.15 -16.34 -10.67
CA LYS A 719 -9.52 -15.99 -10.26
C LYS A 719 -9.63 -14.56 -9.76
N GLU A 720 -10.78 -13.96 -10.01
CA GLU A 720 -11.16 -12.70 -9.37
C GLU A 720 -11.45 -12.91 -7.87
N GLY A 721 -11.10 -11.94 -7.04
CA GLY A 721 -11.42 -11.94 -5.61
C GLY A 721 -10.20 -11.63 -4.73
N THR A 722 -10.41 -11.70 -3.42
CA THR A 722 -9.36 -11.42 -2.43
C THR A 722 -8.48 -12.65 -2.16
N TYR A 723 -7.17 -12.48 -2.36
CA TYR A 723 -6.12 -13.42 -1.98
C TYR A 723 -5.51 -12.98 -0.66
N ASN A 724 -5.38 -13.88 0.31
CA ASN A 724 -4.65 -13.60 1.55
C ASN A 724 -3.34 -14.38 1.57
N PHE A 725 -2.25 -13.69 1.87
CA PHE A 725 -0.90 -14.24 1.93
C PHE A 725 -0.40 -14.16 3.37
N ALA A 726 -0.18 -15.31 3.99
CA ALA A 726 0.41 -15.43 5.32
C ALA A 726 1.90 -15.78 5.17
N PHE A 727 2.76 -14.77 5.20
CA PHE A 727 4.20 -14.94 5.10
C PHE A 727 4.78 -15.41 6.44
N LEU A 728 5.74 -16.34 6.38
CA LEU A 728 6.56 -16.77 7.51
C LEU A 728 8.02 -16.83 7.06
N ALA A 729 8.83 -15.91 7.58
CA ALA A 729 10.27 -15.91 7.43
C ALA A 729 10.92 -16.33 8.76
N LYS A 730 11.77 -17.36 8.74
CA LYS A 730 12.50 -17.82 9.93
C LYS A 730 13.92 -18.16 9.56
N GLY A 731 14.84 -18.07 10.50
CA GLY A 731 16.23 -18.34 10.19
C GLY A 731 17.18 -17.95 11.30
N LYS A 732 18.45 -17.83 10.94
CA LYS A 732 19.53 -17.36 11.78
C LYS A 732 20.18 -16.16 11.10
N ALA A 733 20.18 -15.03 11.78
CA ALA A 733 20.79 -13.82 11.25
C ALA A 733 22.33 -13.90 11.30
N PRO A 734 23.07 -13.06 10.54
CA PRO A 734 24.53 -12.97 10.60
C PRO A 734 25.15 -12.85 12.01
N SER A 735 24.45 -12.24 12.96
CA SER A 735 24.83 -12.16 14.39
C SER A 735 24.79 -13.50 15.11
N GLY A 736 24.15 -14.50 14.50
CA GLY A 736 23.85 -15.80 15.07
C GLY A 736 22.53 -15.87 15.83
N SER A 737 21.76 -14.78 15.89
CA SER A 737 20.44 -14.76 16.53
C SER A 737 19.41 -15.53 15.67
N GLU A 738 18.60 -16.39 16.30
CA GLU A 738 17.46 -17.01 15.63
C GLU A 738 16.32 -16.01 15.51
N PHE A 739 15.65 -15.95 14.36
CA PHE A 739 14.51 -15.07 14.18
C PHE A 739 13.32 -15.78 13.55
N THR A 740 12.15 -15.21 13.78
CA THR A 740 10.91 -15.54 13.09
C THR A 740 10.14 -14.24 12.86
N ARG A 741 9.57 -14.09 11.67
CA ARG A 741 8.79 -12.95 11.22
C ARG A 741 7.57 -13.47 10.48
N GLN A 742 6.43 -12.85 10.74
CA GLN A 742 5.17 -13.18 10.09
C GLN A 742 4.51 -11.89 9.63
N LYS A 743 3.84 -11.94 8.48
CA LYS A 743 2.99 -10.85 8.02
C LYS A 743 1.84 -11.39 7.19
N ASN A 744 0.65 -10.84 7.40
CA ASN A 744 -0.50 -11.12 6.54
C ASN A 744 -0.67 -9.98 5.55
N LEU A 745 -0.88 -10.30 4.27
CA LEU A 745 -1.20 -9.33 3.23
C LEU A 745 -2.42 -9.81 2.47
N SER A 746 -3.37 -8.90 2.21
CA SER A 746 -4.47 -9.17 1.30
C SER A 746 -4.21 -8.49 -0.05
N TYR A 747 -4.61 -9.15 -1.12
CA TYR A 747 -4.56 -8.61 -2.48
C TYR A 747 -5.85 -8.98 -3.20
N HIS A 748 -6.69 -8.00 -3.51
CA HIS A 748 -7.84 -8.23 -4.37
C HIS A 748 -7.39 -8.20 -5.85
N LYS A 749 -7.85 -9.19 -6.61
CA LYS A 749 -7.59 -9.25 -8.05
C LYS A 749 -8.91 -9.02 -8.77
N SER A 750 -9.02 -7.91 -9.49
CA SER A 750 -10.10 -7.70 -10.46
C SER A 750 -9.74 -8.29 -11.84
N VAL A 751 -10.77 -8.62 -12.63
CA VAL A 751 -10.60 -9.11 -14.01
C VAL A 751 -10.04 -8.01 -14.91
N ILE A 752 -8.94 -8.27 -15.62
CA ILE A 752 -8.46 -7.38 -16.71
C ILE A 752 -9.11 -7.84 -18.01
N VAL A 753 -9.98 -7.00 -18.55
CA VAL A 753 -10.69 -7.33 -19.80
C VAL A 753 -9.73 -7.44 -20.98
N ASP A 754 -9.77 -8.59 -21.66
CA ASP A 754 -9.02 -8.83 -22.89
C ASP A 754 -9.92 -8.57 -24.10
N SER A 755 -9.42 -7.73 -25.02
CA SER A 755 -10.18 -7.32 -26.20
C SER A 755 -10.44 -8.44 -27.21
N THR A 756 -9.69 -9.54 -27.15
CA THR A 756 -9.75 -10.64 -28.12
C THR A 756 -10.67 -11.77 -27.68
N THR A 757 -10.83 -11.96 -26.37
CA THR A 757 -11.77 -12.94 -25.80
C THR A 757 -13.15 -12.34 -25.54
N THR A 758 -13.24 -11.04 -25.22
CA THR A 758 -14.50 -10.35 -24.97
C THR A 758 -15.45 -10.41 -26.16
N ALA A 759 -16.64 -10.97 -25.95
CA ALA A 759 -17.66 -11.03 -26.98
C ALA A 759 -18.31 -9.65 -27.16
N PHE A 760 -18.42 -9.19 -28.41
CA PHE A 760 -19.18 -8.01 -28.81
C PHE A 760 -20.12 -8.36 -29.95
N ASP A 761 -21.40 -8.09 -29.77
CA ASP A 761 -22.43 -8.38 -30.75
C ASP A 761 -23.55 -7.32 -30.68
N SER A 762 -24.51 -7.40 -31.60
CA SER A 762 -25.61 -6.46 -31.68
C SER A 762 -26.88 -7.09 -32.23
N ARG A 763 -28.03 -6.53 -31.87
CA ARG A 763 -29.33 -6.96 -32.40
C ARG A 763 -30.25 -5.77 -32.63
N VAL A 764 -31.08 -5.85 -33.67
CA VAL A 764 -32.13 -4.85 -33.92
C VAL A 764 -33.29 -5.10 -32.97
N ILE A 765 -33.59 -4.13 -32.10
CA ILE A 765 -34.71 -4.20 -31.16
C ILE A 765 -36.02 -3.79 -31.84
N SER A 766 -36.00 -2.68 -32.59
CA SER A 766 -37.20 -2.17 -33.25
C SER A 766 -36.84 -1.28 -34.44
N VAL A 767 -37.80 -1.13 -35.35
CA VAL A 767 -37.74 -0.19 -36.47
C VAL A 767 -39.01 0.64 -36.40
N THR A 768 -38.85 1.94 -36.17
CA THR A 768 -39.97 2.89 -36.07
C THR A 768 -39.76 4.01 -37.08
N ASP A 769 -40.62 4.08 -38.08
CA ASP A 769 -40.53 5.03 -39.21
C ASP A 769 -39.17 4.96 -39.94
N LYS A 770 -38.31 5.95 -39.69
CA LYS A 770 -36.95 6.11 -40.27
C LYS A 770 -35.85 5.80 -39.27
N LEU A 771 -36.15 5.36 -38.05
CA LEU A 771 -35.15 5.08 -37.04
C LEU A 771 -35.09 3.59 -36.74
N VAL A 772 -33.87 3.04 -36.80
CA VAL A 772 -33.56 1.69 -36.33
C VAL A 772 -33.00 1.81 -34.92
N HIS A 773 -33.62 1.13 -33.97
CA HIS A 773 -33.09 0.96 -32.62
C HIS A 773 -32.31 -0.35 -32.57
N LYS A 774 -31.00 -0.24 -32.39
CA LYS A 774 -30.10 -1.38 -32.33
C LYS A 774 -29.42 -1.40 -30.97
N GLU A 775 -29.42 -2.55 -30.35
CA GLU A 775 -28.75 -2.78 -29.08
C GLU A 775 -27.41 -3.44 -29.36
N TYR A 776 -26.38 -2.86 -28.77
CA TYR A 776 -25.02 -3.37 -28.80
C TYR A 776 -24.72 -3.90 -27.41
N TYR A 777 -24.21 -5.13 -27.31
CA TYR A 777 -23.94 -5.76 -26.03
C TYR A 777 -22.58 -6.44 -26.02
N ILE A 778 -21.98 -6.48 -24.83
CA ILE A 778 -20.70 -7.12 -24.56
C ILE A 778 -20.79 -8.06 -23.38
N VAL A 779 -19.89 -9.05 -23.37
CA VAL A 779 -19.61 -9.92 -22.22
C VAL A 779 -18.12 -9.83 -21.94
N PRO A 780 -17.69 -8.87 -21.09
CA PRO A 780 -16.28 -8.65 -20.79
C PRO A 780 -15.68 -9.85 -20.06
N MET A 781 -14.56 -10.33 -20.58
CA MET A 781 -13.80 -11.42 -19.96
C MET A 781 -12.30 -11.20 -20.18
N ASP A 782 -11.47 -11.82 -19.35
CA ASP A 782 -10.02 -11.84 -19.55
C ASP A 782 -9.59 -12.91 -20.55
N ASN A 783 -8.28 -13.09 -20.73
CA ASN A 783 -7.71 -14.12 -21.61
C ASN A 783 -7.78 -15.55 -21.03
N LYS A 784 -8.14 -15.70 -19.74
CA LYS A 784 -8.38 -16.97 -19.04
C LYS A 784 -9.86 -17.35 -19.01
N HIS A 785 -10.74 -16.53 -19.60
CA HIS A 785 -12.20 -16.66 -19.64
C HIS A 785 -12.89 -16.44 -18.28
N GLU A 786 -12.27 -15.67 -17.38
CA GLU A 786 -12.98 -15.14 -16.21
C GLU A 786 -13.80 -13.91 -16.62
N TYR A 787 -15.04 -13.85 -16.15
CA TYR A 787 -15.96 -12.76 -16.48
C TYR A 787 -15.75 -11.60 -15.52
N LEU A 788 -15.80 -10.38 -16.05
CA LEU A 788 -15.83 -9.15 -15.22
C LEU A 788 -17.00 -9.15 -14.23
N GLY A 789 -18.05 -9.93 -14.46
CA GLY A 789 -19.20 -9.97 -13.57
C GLY A 789 -20.18 -8.82 -13.81
N PRO A 790 -21.27 -8.78 -13.04
CA PRO A 790 -22.16 -7.62 -12.94
C PRO A 790 -21.63 -6.56 -11.97
N GLY A 791 -22.08 -5.32 -12.07
CA GLY A 791 -21.69 -4.17 -11.22
C GLY A 791 -20.84 -3.12 -11.93
N HIS A 792 -20.13 -3.50 -12.99
CA HIS A 792 -19.13 -2.66 -13.68
C HIS A 792 -19.69 -1.78 -14.82
N ALA A 793 -20.98 -1.42 -14.81
CA ALA A 793 -21.54 -0.52 -15.84
C ALA A 793 -20.77 0.81 -16.02
N PRO A 794 -20.24 1.45 -14.97
CA PRO A 794 -19.45 2.69 -15.10
C PRO A 794 -18.12 2.51 -15.85
N GLU A 795 -17.54 1.31 -15.77
CA GLU A 795 -16.30 0.93 -16.46
C GLU A 795 -16.54 0.55 -17.92
N VAL A 796 -17.80 0.31 -18.31
CA VAL A 796 -18.22 -0.08 -19.65
C VAL A 796 -18.83 1.11 -20.39
N LYS A 797 -18.07 1.66 -21.34
CA LYS A 797 -18.48 2.82 -22.15
C LYS A 797 -18.66 2.42 -23.60
N PHE A 798 -19.73 2.88 -24.24
CA PHE A 798 -19.97 2.69 -25.67
C PHE A 798 -19.77 4.00 -26.41
N PHE A 799 -18.69 4.10 -27.20
CA PHE A 799 -18.47 5.24 -28.08
C PHE A 799 -19.19 5.03 -29.40
N VAL A 800 -20.06 5.97 -29.77
CA VAL A 800 -20.99 5.83 -30.88
C VAL A 800 -20.76 6.93 -31.92
N THR A 801 -20.55 6.55 -33.19
CA THR A 801 -20.46 7.47 -34.33
C THR A 801 -21.56 7.16 -35.34
N GLY A 802 -22.27 8.18 -35.83
CA GLY A 802 -23.37 8.01 -36.79
C GLY A 802 -24.72 7.59 -36.17
N ALA A 803 -24.82 7.57 -34.83
CA ALA A 803 -26.05 7.31 -34.10
C ALA A 803 -26.10 8.11 -32.79
N ILE A 804 -27.26 8.07 -32.13
CA ILE A 804 -27.48 8.69 -30.82
C ILE A 804 -27.64 7.57 -29.79
N PRO A 805 -26.82 7.52 -28.72
CA PRO A 805 -27.04 6.59 -27.61
C PRO A 805 -28.32 6.95 -26.86
N ILE A 806 -29.11 5.95 -26.49
CA ILE A 806 -30.36 6.08 -25.72
C ILE A 806 -30.12 5.51 -24.32
N GLY A 807 -30.13 6.39 -23.32
CA GLY A 807 -29.92 6.01 -21.92
C GLY A 807 -28.44 5.77 -21.59
N GLN A 808 -28.19 5.34 -20.35
CA GLN A 808 -26.88 4.91 -19.87
C GLN A 808 -26.59 3.45 -20.28
N THR A 809 -25.34 3.01 -20.07
CA THR A 809 -24.99 1.59 -20.14
C THR A 809 -25.91 0.77 -19.23
N ILE A 810 -26.53 -0.26 -19.79
CA ILE A 810 -27.43 -1.16 -19.10
C ILE A 810 -26.63 -2.35 -18.60
N ASP A 811 -26.62 -2.58 -17.29
CA ASP A 811 -26.17 -3.82 -16.66
C ASP A 811 -27.35 -4.78 -16.48
N TYR A 812 -27.22 -5.99 -17.00
CA TYR A 812 -28.25 -7.02 -16.87
C TYR A 812 -28.15 -7.85 -15.59
N ASN A 813 -27.23 -7.49 -14.69
CA ASN A 813 -26.86 -8.22 -13.48
C ASN A 813 -26.48 -9.68 -13.79
N ASN A 814 -25.86 -9.97 -14.93
CA ASN A 814 -25.40 -11.31 -15.31
C ASN A 814 -24.10 -11.30 -16.13
N GLY A 815 -23.32 -10.22 -16.01
CA GLY A 815 -22.09 -10.01 -16.80
C GLY A 815 -22.32 -9.47 -18.22
N PHE A 816 -23.58 -9.31 -18.66
CA PHE A 816 -23.86 -8.58 -19.89
C PHE A 816 -24.02 -7.09 -19.63
N TYR A 817 -23.38 -6.33 -20.51
CA TYR A 817 -23.55 -4.89 -20.61
C TYR A 817 -24.07 -4.52 -21.98
N SER A 818 -24.94 -3.51 -22.06
CA SER A 818 -25.44 -3.07 -23.36
C SER A 818 -25.68 -1.57 -23.44
N GLN A 819 -25.71 -1.07 -24.68
CA GLN A 819 -26.14 0.27 -25.03
C GLN A 819 -27.09 0.20 -26.21
N VAL A 820 -28.26 0.81 -26.06
CA VAL A 820 -29.18 1.01 -27.18
C VAL A 820 -28.80 2.29 -27.90
N VAL A 821 -28.76 2.24 -29.24
CA VAL A 821 -28.55 3.39 -30.09
C VAL A 821 -29.67 3.51 -31.13
N ALA A 822 -30.03 4.73 -31.50
CA ALA A 822 -30.94 5.02 -32.60
C ALA A 822 -30.19 5.66 -33.77
N TYR A 823 -30.47 5.20 -34.99
CA TYR A 823 -29.88 5.74 -36.21
C TYR A 823 -30.85 5.69 -37.39
N ASP A 824 -30.62 6.57 -38.36
CA ASP A 824 -31.31 6.54 -39.65
C ASP A 824 -30.56 5.58 -40.60
N PRO A 825 -31.18 4.48 -41.06
CA PRO A 825 -30.51 3.54 -41.94
C PRO A 825 -30.11 4.16 -43.28
N ALA A 826 -30.71 5.29 -43.68
CA ALA A 826 -30.29 6.04 -44.87
C ALA A 826 -28.93 6.74 -44.68
N ALA A 827 -28.49 7.00 -43.45
CA ALA A 827 -27.19 7.57 -43.12
C ALA A 827 -26.07 6.51 -42.98
N GLY A 828 -26.40 5.22 -43.01
CA GLY A 828 -25.50 4.10 -42.80
C GLY A 828 -25.60 3.51 -41.39
N GLU A 829 -25.06 2.30 -41.20
CA GLU A 829 -24.98 1.70 -39.86
C GLU A 829 -23.95 2.45 -38.99
N PRO A 830 -24.23 2.64 -37.69
CA PRO A 830 -23.32 3.33 -36.81
C PRO A 830 -22.11 2.48 -36.45
N ILE A 831 -21.01 3.15 -36.17
CA ILE A 831 -19.82 2.54 -35.60
C ILE A 831 -19.94 2.65 -34.08
N VAL A 832 -19.93 1.50 -33.41
CA VAL A 832 -19.96 1.41 -31.95
C VAL A 832 -18.71 0.71 -31.47
N THR A 833 -17.94 1.39 -30.63
CA THR A 833 -16.72 0.86 -30.01
C THR A 833 -16.94 0.78 -28.51
N PRO A 834 -17.14 -0.42 -27.94
CA PRO A 834 -17.11 -0.59 -26.50
C PRO A 834 -15.69 -0.35 -25.99
N VAL A 835 -15.58 0.30 -24.85
CA VAL A 835 -14.34 0.44 -24.08
C VAL A 835 -14.66 -0.02 -22.67
N VAL A 836 -13.95 -1.05 -22.22
CA VAL A 836 -14.10 -1.61 -20.87
C VAL A 836 -12.77 -1.44 -20.15
N GLN A 837 -12.78 -0.81 -18.97
CA GLN A 837 -11.55 -0.53 -18.21
C GLN A 837 -10.47 0.19 -19.05
N GLY A 838 -10.88 1.09 -19.95
CA GLY A 838 -9.97 1.78 -20.87
C GLY A 838 -9.52 0.95 -22.09
N THR A 839 -9.83 -0.35 -22.13
CA THR A 839 -9.48 -1.25 -23.24
C THR A 839 -10.58 -1.23 -24.31
N PRO A 840 -10.28 -0.77 -25.55
CA PRO A 840 -11.23 -0.83 -26.65
C PRO A 840 -11.44 -2.27 -27.11
N ILE A 841 -12.70 -2.71 -27.16
CA ILE A 841 -13.08 -4.05 -27.60
C ILE A 841 -13.18 -4.06 -29.12
N GLN A 842 -12.42 -4.95 -29.75
CA GLN A 842 -12.49 -5.11 -31.19
C GLN A 842 -13.73 -5.91 -31.57
N GLY A 843 -14.68 -5.24 -32.23
CA GLY A 843 -15.79 -5.96 -32.81
C GLY A 843 -15.32 -6.93 -33.90
N LYS A 844 -15.95 -8.10 -33.97
CA LYS A 844 -15.86 -8.95 -35.16
C LYS A 844 -16.45 -8.15 -36.32
N CYS A 845 -15.61 -7.62 -37.21
CA CYS A 845 -16.04 -7.14 -38.51
C CYS A 845 -16.58 -8.35 -39.30
N ASP A 846 -17.83 -8.74 -39.07
CA ASP A 846 -18.47 -9.87 -39.78
C ASP A 846 -18.67 -9.59 -41.27
N VAL A 847 -18.57 -8.31 -41.67
CA VAL A 847 -18.46 -7.90 -43.06
C VAL A 847 -17.01 -7.48 -43.24
N GLN A 848 -16.29 -8.14 -44.16
CA GLN A 848 -14.97 -7.74 -44.66
C GLN A 848 -14.89 -6.22 -44.62
N CYS A 849 -14.27 -5.66 -43.57
CA CYS A 849 -14.17 -4.20 -43.44
C CYS A 849 -13.38 -3.79 -44.67
N PRO A 850 -14.03 -3.17 -45.69
CA PRO A 850 -13.36 -2.95 -46.97
C PRO A 850 -12.16 -2.11 -46.60
N LEU A 851 -10.96 -2.64 -46.88
CA LEU A 851 -9.71 -1.96 -46.55
C LEU A 851 -9.92 -0.49 -46.88
N PRO A 852 -9.72 0.44 -45.93
CA PRO A 852 -10.01 1.84 -46.14
C PRO A 852 -9.56 2.27 -47.53
N ASN A 853 -10.36 3.06 -48.25
CA ASN A 853 -10.09 3.36 -49.67
C ASN A 853 -8.63 3.82 -49.94
N TRP A 854 -7.96 4.41 -48.94
CA TRP A 854 -6.54 4.76 -49.01
C TRP A 854 -5.59 3.55 -49.14
N ILE A 855 -5.91 2.39 -48.56
CA ILE A 855 -5.14 1.15 -48.74
C ILE A 855 -5.29 0.63 -50.17
N TRP A 856 -6.48 0.72 -50.78
CA TRP A 856 -6.65 0.41 -52.20
C TRP A 856 -5.86 1.37 -53.10
N TRP A 857 -5.81 2.66 -52.76
CA TRP A 857 -4.91 3.62 -53.42
C TRP A 857 -3.45 3.26 -53.24
N LEU A 858 -3.04 2.85 -52.03
CA LEU A 858 -1.66 2.45 -51.74
C LEU A 858 -1.26 1.19 -52.52
N ILE A 859 -2.14 0.19 -52.59
CA ILE A 859 -1.97 -1.01 -53.42
C ILE A 859 -1.89 -0.63 -54.91
N ALA A 860 -2.75 0.28 -55.38
CA ALA A 860 -2.72 0.74 -56.78
C ALA A 860 -1.40 1.47 -57.10
N VAL A 861 -0.92 2.34 -56.21
CA VAL A 861 0.36 3.06 -56.35
C VAL A 861 1.54 2.09 -56.33
N LEU A 862 1.57 1.14 -55.38
CA LEU A 862 2.60 0.08 -55.32
C LEU A 862 2.62 -0.75 -56.60
N THR A 863 1.45 -1.13 -57.11
CA THR A 863 1.32 -1.88 -58.36
C THR A 863 1.84 -1.06 -59.54
N LEU A 864 1.53 0.23 -59.59
CA LEU A 864 2.01 1.13 -60.63
C LEU A 864 3.53 1.32 -60.58
N ILE A 865 4.12 1.46 -59.38
CA ILE A 865 5.57 1.52 -59.18
C ILE A 865 6.23 0.22 -59.64
N ILE A 866 5.68 -0.94 -59.27
CA ILE A 866 6.19 -2.25 -59.69
C ILE A 866 6.16 -2.37 -61.23
N LEU A 867 5.05 -1.96 -61.87
CA LEU A 867 4.94 -1.96 -63.34
C LEU A 867 5.94 -0.98 -63.99
N LEU A 868 6.20 0.18 -63.39
CA LEU A 868 7.17 1.15 -63.85
C LEU A 868 8.60 0.61 -63.75
N LEU A 869 8.94 -0.02 -62.62
CA LEU A 869 10.22 -0.71 -62.42
C LEU A 869 10.39 -1.88 -63.39
N PHE A 870 9.33 -2.64 -63.66
CA PHE A 870 9.34 -3.73 -64.64
C PHE A 870 9.57 -3.21 -66.06
N ARG A 871 8.90 -2.12 -66.43
CA ARG A 871 9.08 -1.44 -67.72
C ARG A 871 10.50 -0.86 -67.87
N LEU A 872 11.04 -0.24 -66.82
CA LEU A 872 12.42 0.25 -66.80
C LEU A 872 13.43 -0.90 -66.92
N CYS A 873 13.19 -2.04 -66.28
CA CYS A 873 14.03 -3.23 -66.43
C CYS A 873 13.99 -3.79 -67.87
N MET A 874 12.81 -3.83 -68.49
CA MET A 874 12.66 -4.27 -69.89
C MET A 874 13.34 -3.30 -70.87
N LEU A 875 13.23 -1.99 -70.65
CA LEU A 875 13.92 -0.99 -71.47
C LEU A 875 15.44 -1.03 -71.31
N ARG A 876 15.95 -1.41 -70.13
CA ARG A 876 17.39 -1.59 -69.89
C ARG A 876 17.97 -2.83 -70.58
N LYS A 877 17.13 -3.82 -70.92
CA LYS A 877 17.54 -5.04 -71.63
C LYS A 877 17.65 -4.88 -73.16
N ASN A 878 17.19 -3.75 -73.70
CA ASN A 878 17.18 -3.45 -75.14
C ASN A 878 18.20 -2.38 -75.57
N LYS A 879 19.23 -2.10 -74.75
CA LYS A 879 20.43 -1.43 -75.24
C LYS A 879 21.53 -2.49 -75.42
N PRO A 880 22.07 -2.68 -76.64
CA PRO A 880 23.22 -3.56 -76.87
C PRO A 880 24.46 -3.07 -76.13
#